data_AF-A0A1Y3XPT3-F1
#
_entry.id   AF-A0A1Y3XPT3-F1
#
_cell.length_a   1.000
_cell.length_b   1.000
_cell.length_c   1.000
_cell.angle_alpha   90.00
_cell.angle_beta   90.00
_cell.angle_gamma   90.00
#
_symmetry.space_group_name_H-M   'P 1'
#
loop_
_entity.id
_entity.type
_entity.pdbx_description
1 polymer ?
#
loop_
_entity_poly.entity_id
_entity_poly.type
_entity_poly.pdbx_seq_one_letter_code
_entity_poly.pdbx_strand_id
1 'polypeptide(L)'
;MAQANRMLALRLFGVPQAKAQAVLKAAAAQGCPGLRLLSREEELVVCVNVRADSEAEASRTCKQWNEYFREQFGPAVFGEGDTELAKAALTGLAKKHKLFVAADEATGHLLEARIRSEQEAAAVYDFGDHSYRHPTKADRLAPPRALLDKYPDCPVQPAAGRAHQALALSGADWAVSYQPAQGVQPGFVLVCGAKTVYLHVLAPSAQPGMLAANWIFDMLRRLALGLEMAQGVQSFAYGKPAPVLPVLQTPVPPKTETPRPRPAAAPRPAAPNGAWQKSGASVPQGSRAANLRSAGRQLFDESAQLPEPPAKKRNPASRPLACLALVLLIAAVAFGVVWLAERPAAQQMTGAGYGTADYDTAARDYLTRAQQSNSQVAAYLALPKLGGTLVYQPDAAQPGQAVGLAVQAAQGDELARFVSSGQPGQARTNQIVECPAGSIQQLSQLDEEELLRDNCGFTLYTDGSTYRYKVAAVFYWDPAETGETAFDLYGLQDLSDQQDFLNFVLGVKARSLYEMPVDLEDEDSFVTLVADSSDASGRKLAVTGRLQRQDEAGFLLGKQIVQADQPLLPLAMYEKSGEEAPSVETLNQYWMNWYATGGATSSDVQQESGMPQEDQVVEGVHPLDPNATPIPTLTPPPTEAPATPSPKPSATPKPGTTPKPGATDAPQPTQAPGDSGDSGDSGTGQPTPAPQPTQAPQPTAEPSAGTITVTMNGVRQEMDLVECLAMIARNELGANAPVEAYKAQMVAAHSWILSQGGAPSVSGREPNETIRQAAREVANQIVTYNGRVAFTPYFASAAFGTNPSEDVWGSSRPYLVAVESPYDQQYASNWQNTRVFTEQEVADRAMEKLGVDLYAYSEDPNDWFGDIVKNSSGYVTSLRLGTATITGQKLQVNVLAGFPGRDIRSAAFDIAYADGNFSITCYGYGHGCGLSQYGAWGYAANGWTYDQILAHYFPGTSLSAVG
;
A
#
# COMPACT_ATOMS: atom_id res chain seq x y z
N MET A 1 12.05 20.68 31.73
CA MET A 1 10.80 20.10 32.27
C MET A 1 9.99 19.67 31.07
N ALA A 2 9.48 18.44 31.04
CA ALA A 2 8.70 17.97 29.90
C ALA A 2 7.38 18.75 29.83
N GLN A 3 7.11 19.42 28.70
CA GLN A 3 5.84 20.11 28.47
C GLN A 3 4.72 19.08 28.32
N ALA A 4 3.60 19.29 29.00
CA ALA A 4 2.42 18.45 28.88
C ALA A 4 1.70 18.78 27.56
N ASN A 5 1.34 17.73 26.81
CA ASN A 5 0.61 17.84 25.55
C ASN A 5 -0.78 17.19 25.71
N ARG A 6 -1.85 17.92 25.35
CA ARG A 6 -3.22 17.42 25.45
C ARG A 6 -4.03 17.82 24.22
N MET A 7 -4.77 16.86 23.68
CA MET A 7 -5.65 17.06 22.53
C MET A 7 -7.11 17.06 22.95
N LEU A 8 -7.86 18.07 22.52
CA LEU A 8 -9.32 18.07 22.50
C LEU A 8 -9.77 17.81 21.07
N ALA A 9 -10.68 16.85 20.88
CA ALA A 9 -11.33 16.59 19.60
C ALA A 9 -12.85 16.65 19.79
N LEU A 10 -13.50 17.65 19.21
CA LEU A 10 -14.95 17.84 19.26
C LEU A 10 -15.59 17.44 17.95
N ARG A 11 -16.59 16.56 18.02
CA ARG A 11 -17.29 16.07 16.84
C ARG A 11 -18.59 16.82 16.59
N LEU A 12 -18.75 17.28 15.36
CA LEU A 12 -19.82 18.13 14.90
C LEU A 12 -20.57 17.47 13.74
N PHE A 13 -21.89 17.63 13.72
CA PHE A 13 -22.71 17.24 12.57
C PHE A 13 -23.83 18.26 12.33
N GLY A 14 -24.20 18.46 11.05
CA GLY A 14 -25.26 19.38 10.65
C GLY A 14 -24.88 20.86 10.75
N VAL A 15 -23.59 21.19 10.59
CA VAL A 15 -23.07 22.56 10.54
C VAL A 15 -22.39 22.81 9.20
N PRO A 16 -22.73 23.90 8.49
CA PRO A 16 -22.02 24.26 7.27
C PRO A 16 -20.54 24.51 7.56
N GLN A 17 -19.66 23.96 6.72
CA GLN A 17 -18.21 24.10 6.87
C GLN A 17 -17.76 25.57 6.94
N ALA A 18 -18.40 26.46 6.17
CA ALA A 18 -18.14 27.90 6.22
C ALA A 18 -18.41 28.51 7.61
N LYS A 19 -19.47 28.06 8.31
CA LYS A 19 -19.76 28.49 9.69
C LYS A 19 -18.68 27.98 10.65
N ALA A 20 -18.27 26.72 10.50
CA ALA A 20 -17.19 26.14 11.31
C ALA A 20 -15.86 26.89 11.13
N GLN A 21 -15.46 27.15 9.88
CA GLN A 21 -14.26 27.93 9.56
C GLN A 21 -14.31 29.34 10.16
N ALA A 22 -15.46 30.03 10.09
CA ALA A 22 -15.61 31.35 10.69
C ALA A 22 -15.42 31.34 12.21
N VAL A 23 -16.00 30.34 12.91
CA VAL A 23 -15.83 30.17 14.36
C VAL A 23 -14.38 29.84 14.71
N LEU A 24 -13.71 28.98 13.94
CA LEU A 24 -12.30 28.64 14.17
C LEU A 24 -11.37 29.82 13.95
N LYS A 25 -11.65 30.66 12.95
CA LYS A 25 -10.91 31.91 12.72
C LYS A 25 -11.06 32.87 13.90
N ALA A 26 -12.26 32.97 14.48
CA ALA A 26 -12.50 33.76 15.68
C ALA A 26 -11.77 33.19 16.91
N ALA A 27 -11.76 31.86 17.08
CA ALA A 27 -11.02 31.20 18.16
C ALA A 27 -9.51 31.37 18.03
N ALA A 28 -8.96 31.26 16.81
CA ALA A 28 -7.55 31.52 16.54
C ALA A 28 -7.17 32.97 16.87
N ALA A 29 -8.02 33.94 16.51
CA ALA A 29 -7.81 35.35 16.86
C ALA A 29 -7.86 35.60 18.38
N GLN A 30 -8.55 34.75 19.14
CA GLN A 30 -8.59 34.77 20.61
C GLN A 30 -7.46 33.94 21.26
N GLY A 31 -6.51 33.43 20.47
CA GLY A 31 -5.33 32.73 20.97
C GLY A 31 -5.51 31.23 21.22
N CYS A 32 -6.47 30.58 20.55
CA CYS A 32 -6.64 29.13 20.67
C CYS A 32 -5.46 28.36 20.03
N PRO A 33 -4.78 27.48 20.78
CA PRO A 33 -3.57 26.80 20.32
C PRO A 33 -3.88 25.58 19.44
N GLY A 34 -3.04 25.32 18.44
CA GLY A 34 -3.03 24.04 17.71
C GLY A 34 -4.35 23.68 17.05
N LEU A 35 -5.11 24.67 16.57
CA LEU A 35 -6.41 24.50 15.93
C LEU A 35 -6.32 23.78 14.59
N ARG A 36 -7.16 22.76 14.40
CA ARG A 36 -7.39 22.11 13.10
C ARG A 36 -8.88 21.78 12.91
N LEU A 37 -9.33 21.80 11.66
CA LEU A 37 -10.64 21.32 11.26
C LEU A 37 -10.43 20.11 10.35
N LEU A 38 -11.02 18.98 10.71
CA LEU A 38 -11.13 17.81 9.82
C LEU A 38 -12.57 17.72 9.32
N SER A 39 -12.76 17.24 8.09
CA SER A 39 -14.08 17.10 7.49
C SER A 39 -14.18 15.82 6.68
N ARG A 40 -15.27 15.08 6.85
CA ARG A 40 -15.61 13.90 6.04
C ARG A 40 -17.12 13.74 6.02
N GLU A 41 -17.73 13.68 4.83
CA GLU A 41 -19.16 13.38 4.65
C GLU A 41 -20.09 14.19 5.60
N GLU A 42 -19.91 15.52 5.61
CA GLU A 42 -20.62 16.50 6.46
C GLU A 42 -20.40 16.37 7.99
N GLU A 43 -19.66 15.37 8.46
CA GLU A 43 -19.10 15.33 9.82
C GLU A 43 -17.84 16.20 9.87
N LEU A 44 -17.75 17.05 10.90
CA LEU A 44 -16.58 17.89 11.14
C LEU A 44 -15.97 17.55 12.51
N VAL A 45 -14.65 17.59 12.60
CA VAL A 45 -13.92 17.45 13.86
C VAL A 45 -13.08 18.70 14.11
N VAL A 46 -13.35 19.37 15.23
CA VAL A 46 -12.54 20.50 15.70
C VAL A 46 -11.49 19.96 16.67
N CYS A 47 -10.23 20.06 16.27
CA CYS A 47 -9.09 19.63 17.08
C CYS A 47 -8.38 20.84 17.67
N VAL A 48 -8.09 20.77 18.96
CA VAL A 48 -7.28 21.76 19.68
C VAL A 48 -6.13 21.03 20.34
N ASN A 49 -4.91 21.33 19.91
CA ASN A 49 -3.70 20.76 20.49
C ASN A 49 -3.05 21.77 21.45
N VAL A 50 -3.05 21.45 22.74
CA VAL A 50 -2.56 22.33 23.81
C VAL A 50 -1.24 21.80 24.33
N ARG A 51 -0.20 22.64 24.25
CA ARG A 51 1.09 22.45 24.93
C ARG A 51 1.18 23.42 26.10
N ALA A 52 1.46 22.92 27.29
CA ALA A 52 1.61 23.74 28.50
C ALA A 52 2.70 23.19 29.42
N ASP A 53 3.16 24.00 30.37
CA ASP A 53 4.22 23.61 31.31
C ASP A 53 3.74 22.59 32.37
N SER A 54 2.43 22.39 32.50
CA SER A 54 1.83 21.38 33.37
C SER A 54 0.55 20.78 32.78
N GLU A 55 0.23 19.54 33.16
CA GLU A 55 -0.99 18.86 32.73
C GLU A 55 -2.26 19.58 33.22
N ALA A 56 -2.22 20.18 34.41
CA ALA A 56 -3.33 20.95 34.96
C ALA A 56 -3.61 22.21 34.13
N GLU A 57 -2.57 22.86 33.60
CA GLU A 57 -2.72 24.00 32.70
C GLU A 57 -3.25 23.58 31.32
N ALA A 58 -2.67 22.52 30.73
CA ALA A 58 -3.17 21.97 29.46
C ALA A 58 -4.65 21.59 29.56
N SER A 59 -5.06 20.96 30.67
CA SER A 59 -6.45 20.56 30.92
C SER A 59 -7.39 21.74 31.11
N ARG A 60 -6.95 22.81 31.80
CA ARG A 60 -7.74 24.04 31.95
C ARG A 60 -7.98 24.71 30.59
N THR A 61 -6.96 24.79 29.76
CA THR A 61 -7.06 25.38 28.41
C THR A 61 -7.94 24.51 27.50
N CYS A 62 -7.80 23.19 27.50
CA CYS A 62 -8.72 22.30 26.77
C CYS A 62 -10.16 22.49 27.24
N LYS A 63 -10.40 22.59 28.55
CA LYS A 63 -11.75 22.80 29.10
C LYS A 63 -12.34 24.14 28.67
N GLN A 64 -11.57 25.22 28.72
CA GLN A 64 -11.98 26.55 28.26
C GLN A 64 -12.40 26.53 26.79
N TRP A 65 -11.58 25.93 25.92
CA TRP A 65 -11.91 25.85 24.49
C TRP A 65 -13.05 24.88 24.19
N ASN A 66 -13.21 23.82 24.97
CA ASN A 66 -14.38 22.94 24.90
C ASN A 66 -15.67 23.73 25.18
N GLU A 67 -15.69 24.50 26.28
CA GLU A 67 -16.83 25.35 26.63
C GLU A 67 -17.13 26.38 25.53
N TYR A 68 -16.10 27.06 25.00
CA TYR A 68 -16.23 28.00 23.90
C TYR A 68 -16.87 27.35 22.66
N PHE A 69 -16.32 26.23 22.17
CA PHE A 69 -16.84 25.59 20.96
C PHE A 69 -18.24 25.01 21.16
N ARG A 70 -18.55 24.51 22.36
CA ARG A 70 -19.91 24.07 22.70
C ARG A 70 -20.90 25.23 22.73
N GLU A 71 -20.50 26.41 23.14
CA GLU A 71 -21.33 27.62 23.07
C GLU A 71 -21.57 28.06 21.61
N GLN A 72 -20.53 28.01 20.75
CA GLN A 72 -20.62 28.45 19.36
C GLN A 72 -21.38 27.46 18.45
N PHE A 73 -21.17 26.16 18.65
CA PHE A 73 -21.76 25.11 17.81
C PHE A 73 -23.03 24.49 18.41
N GLY A 74 -23.24 24.65 19.71
CA GLY A 74 -24.47 24.23 20.39
C GLY A 74 -24.82 22.76 20.13
N PRO A 75 -26.08 22.47 19.74
CA PRO A 75 -26.55 21.12 19.46
C PRO A 75 -25.77 20.33 18.40
N ALA A 76 -24.98 21.00 17.55
CA ALA A 76 -24.17 20.32 16.55
C ALA A 76 -23.04 19.48 17.15
N VAL A 77 -22.56 19.84 18.35
CA VAL A 77 -21.60 19.01 19.07
C VAL A 77 -22.32 17.77 19.58
N PHE A 78 -21.98 16.61 19.02
CA PHE A 78 -22.60 15.35 19.42
C PHE A 78 -21.69 14.48 20.28
N GLY A 79 -20.37 14.70 20.25
CA GLY A 79 -19.41 13.86 20.97
C GLY A 79 -18.01 14.46 21.06
N GLU A 80 -17.15 13.75 21.78
CA GLU A 80 -15.71 14.05 21.93
C GLU A 80 -14.89 12.81 21.56
N GLY A 81 -13.64 13.01 21.13
CA GLY A 81 -12.69 11.93 20.85
C GLY A 81 -13.15 11.01 19.73
N ASP A 82 -13.31 9.72 20.03
CA ASP A 82 -13.71 8.64 19.13
C ASP A 82 -15.24 8.44 19.04
N THR A 83 -16.04 9.26 19.74
CA THR A 83 -17.50 9.09 19.80
C THR A 83 -18.15 9.11 18.41
N GLU A 84 -18.80 8.02 18.02
CA GLU A 84 -19.61 7.96 16.79
C GLU A 84 -21.02 8.56 16.96
N LEU A 85 -21.56 9.13 15.89
CA LEU A 85 -22.88 9.76 15.89
C LEU A 85 -24.01 8.76 16.16
N ALA A 86 -23.90 7.54 15.61
CA ALA A 86 -24.86 6.47 15.84
C ALA A 86 -24.96 6.13 17.34
N LYS A 87 -23.82 5.87 17.98
CA LYS A 87 -23.72 5.66 19.43
C LYS A 87 -24.32 6.82 20.22
N ALA A 88 -23.95 8.07 19.92
CA ALA A 88 -24.48 9.25 20.59
C ALA A 88 -26.01 9.37 20.48
N ALA A 89 -26.58 9.00 19.33
CA ALA A 89 -28.02 8.98 19.12
C ALA A 89 -28.71 7.87 19.94
N LEU A 90 -28.18 6.64 19.92
CA LEU A 90 -28.72 5.51 20.68
C LEU A 90 -28.69 5.78 22.19
N THR A 91 -27.60 6.34 22.71
CA THR A 91 -27.49 6.73 24.12
C THR A 91 -28.51 7.80 24.48
N GLY A 92 -28.70 8.79 23.60
CA GLY A 92 -29.72 9.83 23.78
C GLY A 92 -31.14 9.27 23.82
N LEU A 93 -31.46 8.34 22.92
CA LEU A 93 -32.74 7.63 22.86
C LEU A 93 -32.97 6.75 24.08
N ALA A 94 -31.97 5.95 24.47
CA ALA A 94 -32.03 5.01 25.59
C ALA A 94 -32.25 5.77 26.91
N LYS A 95 -31.47 6.84 27.13
CA LYS A 95 -31.60 7.75 28.28
C LYS A 95 -32.99 8.38 28.40
N LYS A 96 -33.70 8.53 27.29
CA LYS A 96 -35.03 9.15 27.23
C LYS A 96 -36.15 8.12 27.06
N HIS A 97 -35.82 6.84 27.06
CA HIS A 97 -36.73 5.72 26.83
C HIS A 97 -37.56 5.91 25.56
N LYS A 98 -36.86 6.25 24.46
CA LYS A 98 -37.46 6.48 23.16
C LYS A 98 -37.12 5.38 22.18
N LEU A 99 -38.12 4.93 21.43
CA LEU A 99 -38.01 3.89 20.43
C LEU A 99 -38.11 4.47 19.02
N PHE A 100 -37.37 3.91 18.08
CA PHE A 100 -37.56 4.20 16.66
C PHE A 100 -37.57 2.93 15.82
N VAL A 101 -38.16 3.03 14.63
CA VAL A 101 -38.32 1.90 13.69
C VAL A 101 -38.02 2.34 12.26
N ALA A 102 -37.52 1.46 11.41
CA ALA A 102 -37.39 1.75 9.98
C ALA A 102 -38.72 1.51 9.24
N ALA A 103 -39.02 2.35 8.25
CA ALA A 103 -40.25 2.29 7.47
C ALA A 103 -40.21 1.21 6.38
N ASP A 104 -39.03 0.76 5.99
CA ASP A 104 -38.78 -0.20 4.92
C ASP A 104 -37.46 -0.95 5.16
N GLU A 105 -37.29 -2.06 4.44
CA GLU A 105 -36.15 -2.96 4.57
C GLU A 105 -34.82 -2.31 4.18
N ALA A 106 -34.82 -1.47 3.13
CA ALA A 106 -33.63 -0.76 2.70
C ALA A 106 -33.10 0.18 3.78
N THR A 107 -33.99 0.97 4.40
CA THR A 107 -33.66 1.82 5.54
C THR A 107 -33.23 0.98 6.76
N GLY A 108 -33.87 -0.17 6.98
CA GLY A 108 -33.50 -1.09 8.06
C GLY A 108 -32.07 -1.60 7.92
N HIS A 109 -31.72 -2.15 6.76
CA HIS A 109 -30.36 -2.65 6.48
C HIS A 109 -29.30 -1.55 6.59
N LEU A 110 -29.63 -0.35 6.11
CA LEU A 110 -28.74 0.81 6.23
C LEU A 110 -28.38 1.11 7.69
N LEU A 111 -29.38 1.15 8.57
CA LEU A 111 -29.18 1.51 9.97
C LEU A 111 -28.55 0.37 10.77
N GLU A 112 -28.95 -0.87 10.52
CA GLU A 112 -28.41 -2.05 11.19
C GLU A 112 -26.90 -2.21 11.00
N ALA A 113 -26.39 -1.88 9.82
CA ALA A 113 -24.95 -1.89 9.54
C ALA A 113 -24.17 -0.95 10.48
N ARG A 114 -24.82 0.06 11.06
CA ARG A 114 -24.20 1.07 11.93
C ARG A 114 -24.43 0.83 13.42
N ILE A 115 -25.45 0.05 13.81
CA ILE A 115 -25.87 -0.05 15.22
C ILE A 115 -25.81 -1.47 15.79
N ARG A 116 -25.54 -2.50 14.97
CA ARG A 116 -25.58 -3.91 15.44
C ARG A 116 -24.58 -4.21 16.56
N SER A 117 -23.43 -3.53 16.59
CA SER A 117 -22.41 -3.67 17.63
C SER A 117 -22.69 -2.82 18.88
N GLU A 118 -23.70 -1.96 18.86
CA GLU A 118 -23.97 -1.02 19.95
C GLU A 118 -24.88 -1.65 21.01
N GLN A 119 -24.43 -1.64 22.27
CA GLN A 119 -25.12 -2.26 23.40
C GLN A 119 -26.56 -1.74 23.59
N GLU A 120 -26.80 -0.46 23.27
CA GLU A 120 -28.09 0.19 23.46
C GLU A 120 -29.05 -0.03 22.28
N ALA A 121 -28.60 -0.56 21.14
CA ALA A 121 -29.40 -0.66 19.92
C ALA A 121 -30.69 -1.46 20.12
N ALA A 122 -30.61 -2.63 20.77
CA ALA A 122 -31.77 -3.47 21.07
C ALA A 122 -32.77 -2.81 22.05
N ALA A 123 -32.34 -1.81 22.82
CA ALA A 123 -33.20 -1.10 23.76
C ALA A 123 -34.01 0.02 23.07
N VAL A 124 -33.60 0.46 21.88
CA VAL A 124 -34.18 1.63 21.21
C VAL A 124 -34.63 1.38 19.77
N TYR A 125 -34.24 0.25 19.17
CA TYR A 125 -34.53 -0.10 17.77
C TYR A 125 -35.13 -1.51 17.64
N ASP A 126 -36.14 -1.63 16.79
CA ASP A 126 -36.98 -2.85 16.63
C ASP A 126 -36.41 -3.90 15.64
N PHE A 127 -35.34 -3.60 14.90
CA PHE A 127 -34.73 -4.51 13.90
C PHE A 127 -35.70 -5.12 12.85
N GLY A 128 -36.86 -4.49 12.68
CA GLY A 128 -37.89 -4.91 11.72
C GLY A 128 -38.89 -5.92 12.26
N ASP A 129 -38.71 -6.43 13.48
CA ASP A 129 -39.49 -7.53 14.05
C ASP A 129 -40.98 -7.17 14.18
N HIS A 130 -41.33 -5.90 14.37
CA HIS A 130 -42.72 -5.45 14.46
C HIS A 130 -43.15 -4.59 13.26
N SER A 131 -42.33 -4.51 12.21
CA SER A 131 -42.54 -3.65 11.04
C SER A 131 -42.24 -4.36 9.71
N TYR A 132 -41.13 -4.03 9.05
CA TYR A 132 -40.85 -4.41 7.65
C TYR A 132 -40.40 -5.86 7.47
N ARG A 133 -39.86 -6.52 8.52
CA ARG A 133 -39.50 -7.95 8.48
C ARG A 133 -40.60 -8.87 9.00
N HIS A 134 -41.63 -8.32 9.63
CA HIS A 134 -42.68 -9.13 10.21
C HIS A 134 -43.56 -9.77 9.11
N PRO A 135 -43.67 -11.13 9.04
CA PRO A 135 -44.28 -11.84 7.90
C PRO A 135 -45.70 -11.42 7.51
N THR A 136 -46.51 -10.96 8.47
CA THR A 136 -47.90 -10.54 8.23
C THR A 136 -48.16 -9.04 8.43
N LYS A 137 -47.19 -8.26 8.92
CA LYS A 137 -47.35 -6.82 9.15
C LYS A 137 -46.66 -5.98 8.08
N ALA A 138 -45.64 -6.53 7.39
CA ALA A 138 -44.93 -5.84 6.32
C ALA A 138 -45.87 -5.28 5.23
N ASP A 139 -46.85 -6.07 4.79
CA ASP A 139 -47.84 -5.64 3.79
C ASP A 139 -48.70 -4.45 4.24
N ARG A 140 -48.84 -4.25 5.56
CA ARG A 140 -49.62 -3.15 6.14
C ARG A 140 -48.86 -1.82 6.18
N LEU A 141 -47.58 -1.82 5.80
CA LEU A 141 -46.76 -0.61 5.70
C LEU A 141 -47.06 0.21 4.43
N ALA A 142 -47.88 -0.30 3.51
CA ALA A 142 -48.24 0.45 2.31
C ALA A 142 -48.83 1.83 2.65
N PRO A 143 -48.37 2.91 1.97
CA PRO A 143 -48.88 4.25 2.22
C PRO A 143 -50.40 4.33 1.96
N PRO A 144 -51.16 5.08 2.78
CA PRO A 144 -52.62 5.17 2.62
C PRO A 144 -53.02 5.68 1.23
N ARG A 145 -53.94 4.97 0.56
CA ARG A 145 -54.38 5.33 -0.79
C ARG A 145 -54.92 6.77 -0.89
N ALA A 146 -55.69 7.21 0.11
CA ALA A 146 -56.21 8.57 0.19
C ALA A 146 -55.11 9.64 0.26
N LEU A 147 -53.93 9.32 0.80
CA LEU A 147 -52.78 10.23 0.83
C LEU A 147 -52.13 10.33 -0.55
N LEU A 148 -51.98 9.20 -1.24
CA LEU A 148 -51.43 9.14 -2.60
C LEU A 148 -52.33 9.85 -3.61
N ASP A 149 -53.64 9.62 -3.55
CA ASP A 149 -54.60 10.26 -4.46
C ASP A 149 -54.65 11.78 -4.25
N LYS A 150 -54.40 12.25 -3.03
CA LYS A 150 -54.36 13.69 -2.70
C LYS A 150 -53.05 14.36 -3.14
N TYR A 151 -51.95 13.62 -3.21
CA TYR A 151 -50.61 14.14 -3.55
C TYR A 151 -49.89 13.20 -4.54
N PRO A 152 -50.40 13.03 -5.77
CA PRO A 152 -49.90 12.03 -6.71
C PRO A 152 -48.45 12.28 -7.17
N ASP A 153 -48.03 13.54 -7.25
CA ASP A 153 -46.72 13.94 -7.79
C ASP A 153 -45.68 14.27 -6.71
N CYS A 154 -45.97 13.97 -5.44
CA CYS A 154 -45.08 14.30 -4.33
C CYS A 154 -44.33 13.06 -3.83
N PRO A 155 -43.02 12.92 -4.09
CA PRO A 155 -42.25 11.72 -3.69
C PRO A 155 -42.11 11.58 -2.16
N VAL A 156 -42.26 12.67 -1.41
CA VAL A 156 -42.16 12.68 0.06
C VAL A 156 -43.38 12.03 0.73
N GLN A 157 -44.58 12.18 0.15
CA GLN A 157 -45.83 11.72 0.79
C GLN A 157 -45.96 10.19 0.88
N PRO A 158 -45.58 9.39 -0.14
CA PRO A 158 -45.52 7.94 -0.02
C PRO A 158 -44.57 7.49 1.10
N ALA A 159 -43.38 8.09 1.21
CA ALA A 159 -42.39 7.72 2.21
C ALA A 159 -42.86 8.10 3.63
N ALA A 160 -43.44 9.30 3.80
CA ALA A 160 -44.06 9.71 5.06
C ALA A 160 -45.26 8.83 5.43
N GLY A 161 -46.08 8.43 4.46
CA GLY A 161 -47.20 7.50 4.65
C GLY A 161 -46.77 6.13 5.15
N ARG A 162 -45.70 5.59 4.56
CA ARG A 162 -45.10 4.31 4.98
C ARG A 162 -44.53 4.40 6.40
N ALA A 163 -43.77 5.45 6.70
CA ALA A 163 -43.23 5.68 8.04
C ALA A 163 -44.34 5.86 9.09
N HIS A 164 -45.43 6.55 8.75
CA HIS A 164 -46.58 6.70 9.65
C HIS A 164 -47.29 5.35 9.94
N GLN A 165 -47.37 4.46 8.96
CA GLN A 165 -47.85 3.09 9.20
C GLN A 165 -46.88 2.29 10.09
N ALA A 166 -45.57 2.44 9.89
CA ALA A 166 -44.56 1.77 10.72
C ALA A 166 -44.68 2.19 12.20
N LEU A 167 -44.90 3.48 12.47
CA LEU A 167 -45.24 4.01 13.81
C LEU A 167 -46.47 3.31 14.40
N ALA A 168 -47.56 3.24 13.62
CA ALA A 168 -48.82 2.67 14.08
C ALA A 168 -48.73 1.17 14.39
N LEU A 169 -47.87 0.43 13.68
CA LEU A 169 -47.70 -1.03 13.84
C LEU A 169 -46.73 -1.42 14.96
N SER A 170 -45.67 -0.62 15.15
CA SER A 170 -44.61 -0.88 16.13
C SER A 170 -44.87 -0.24 17.49
N GLY A 171 -45.61 0.86 17.56
CA GLY A 171 -45.74 1.66 18.77
C GLY A 171 -44.49 2.49 19.11
N ALA A 172 -43.53 2.59 18.18
CA ALA A 172 -42.34 3.42 18.35
C ALA A 172 -42.69 4.91 18.48
N ASP A 173 -41.76 5.72 19.02
CA ASP A 173 -41.92 7.17 19.08
C ASP A 173 -41.70 7.82 17.71
N TRP A 174 -40.79 7.25 16.93
CA TRP A 174 -40.43 7.73 15.59
C TRP A 174 -40.28 6.60 14.58
N ALA A 175 -40.62 6.87 13.32
CA ALA A 175 -40.27 6.01 12.20
C ALA A 175 -39.40 6.76 11.21
N VAL A 176 -38.41 6.07 10.65
CA VAL A 176 -37.41 6.68 9.77
C VAL A 176 -37.44 6.05 8.39
N SER A 177 -37.19 6.84 7.36
CA SER A 177 -37.07 6.35 5.99
C SER A 177 -35.98 7.10 5.25
N TYR A 178 -35.23 6.36 4.44
CA TYR A 178 -34.28 6.89 3.47
C TYR A 178 -34.79 6.62 2.07
N GLN A 179 -34.83 7.66 1.24
CA GLN A 179 -35.15 7.57 -0.18
C GLN A 179 -33.91 7.99 -0.99
N PRO A 180 -33.28 7.09 -1.76
CA PRO A 180 -32.13 7.44 -2.58
C PRO A 180 -32.52 8.39 -3.71
N ALA A 181 -31.53 9.09 -4.27
CA ALA A 181 -31.76 9.96 -5.42
C ALA A 181 -32.26 9.14 -6.63
N GLN A 182 -33.21 9.68 -7.38
CA GLN A 182 -33.78 9.04 -8.56
C GLN A 182 -33.86 10.04 -9.72
N GLY A 183 -32.96 9.89 -10.69
CA GLY A 183 -32.85 10.81 -11.83
C GLY A 183 -32.60 12.24 -11.36
N VAL A 184 -33.55 13.14 -11.66
CA VAL A 184 -33.48 14.56 -11.26
C VAL A 184 -33.99 14.83 -9.85
N GLN A 185 -34.55 13.82 -9.17
CA GLN A 185 -35.01 13.95 -7.78
C GLN A 185 -33.86 13.65 -6.82
N PRO A 186 -33.55 14.56 -5.87
CA PRO A 186 -32.50 14.36 -4.89
C PRO A 186 -32.91 13.29 -3.87
N GLY A 187 -31.92 12.62 -3.30
CA GLY A 187 -32.14 11.73 -2.16
C GLY A 187 -32.58 12.53 -0.94
N PHE A 188 -33.39 11.91 -0.08
CA PHE A 188 -33.82 12.54 1.16
C PHE A 188 -34.02 11.52 2.28
N VAL A 189 -33.94 12.00 3.51
CA VAL A 189 -34.26 11.23 4.71
C VAL A 189 -35.39 11.89 5.46
N LEU A 190 -36.16 11.08 6.17
CA LEU A 190 -37.24 11.56 7.02
C LEU A 190 -37.26 10.86 8.37
N VAL A 191 -37.65 11.63 9.39
CA VAL A 191 -38.04 11.14 10.72
C VAL A 191 -39.49 11.54 10.94
N CYS A 192 -40.39 10.57 10.87
CA CYS A 192 -41.81 10.72 11.12
C CYS A 192 -42.09 10.53 12.61
N GLY A 193 -42.80 11.47 13.23
CA GLY A 193 -43.49 11.26 14.50
C GLY A 193 -45.01 11.19 14.29
N ALA A 194 -45.78 11.13 15.37
CA ALA A 194 -47.24 10.97 15.31
C ALA A 194 -47.97 12.10 14.54
N LYS A 195 -47.46 13.34 14.60
CA LYS A 195 -48.07 14.54 13.99
C LYS A 195 -47.14 15.28 13.02
N THR A 196 -45.84 15.21 13.25
CA THR A 196 -44.83 16.01 12.55
C THR A 196 -43.88 15.08 11.82
N VAL A 197 -43.52 15.45 10.59
CA VAL A 197 -42.51 14.78 9.78
C VAL A 197 -41.34 15.76 9.62
N TYR A 198 -40.15 15.31 9.96
CA TYR A 198 -38.90 16.01 9.70
C TYR A 198 -38.28 15.45 8.42
N LEU A 199 -37.78 16.33 7.57
CA LEU A 199 -37.26 16.02 6.24
C LEU A 199 -35.93 16.72 6.04
N HIS A 200 -34.93 16.00 5.56
CA HIS A 200 -33.69 16.57 5.07
C HIS A 200 -33.36 16.05 3.67
N VAL A 201 -32.97 16.97 2.78
CA VAL A 201 -32.55 16.64 1.41
C VAL A 201 -31.05 16.46 1.42
N LEU A 202 -30.58 15.31 0.94
CA LEU A 202 -29.17 14.94 0.98
C LEU A 202 -28.40 15.67 -0.13
N ALA A 203 -27.21 16.15 0.22
CA ALA A 203 -26.22 16.58 -0.76
C ALA A 203 -25.70 15.37 -1.57
N PRO A 204 -25.21 15.59 -2.81
CA PRO A 204 -24.43 14.59 -3.53
C PRO A 204 -23.24 14.12 -2.69
N SER A 205 -23.06 12.82 -2.57
CA SER A 205 -22.05 12.19 -1.72
C SER A 205 -21.54 10.91 -2.38
N ALA A 206 -20.27 10.57 -2.16
CA ALA A 206 -19.67 9.31 -2.59
C ALA A 206 -20.19 8.12 -1.76
N GLN A 207 -20.74 8.38 -0.56
CA GLN A 207 -21.33 7.39 0.34
C GLN A 207 -22.73 7.83 0.79
N PRO A 208 -23.71 7.91 -0.12
CA PRO A 208 -25.01 8.53 0.15
C PRO A 208 -25.81 7.80 1.23
N GLY A 209 -25.61 6.48 1.40
CA GLY A 209 -26.19 5.71 2.50
C GLY A 209 -25.59 6.09 3.86
N MET A 210 -24.28 6.27 3.96
CA MET A 210 -23.62 6.66 5.21
C MET A 210 -24.07 8.06 5.63
N LEU A 211 -24.10 9.00 4.69
CA LEU A 211 -24.62 10.34 4.91
C LEU A 211 -26.09 10.32 5.36
N ALA A 212 -26.93 9.51 4.71
CA ALA A 212 -28.33 9.32 5.09
C ALA A 212 -28.48 8.80 6.52
N ALA A 213 -27.71 7.77 6.90
CA ALA A 213 -27.74 7.21 8.24
C ALA A 213 -27.32 8.25 9.30
N ASN A 214 -26.27 9.02 9.04
CA ASN A 214 -25.81 10.07 9.94
C ASN A 214 -26.88 11.16 10.14
N TRP A 215 -27.53 11.60 9.05
CA TRP A 215 -28.65 12.55 9.15
C TRP A 215 -29.83 11.99 9.95
N ILE A 216 -30.16 10.72 9.78
CA ILE A 216 -31.21 10.04 10.58
C ILE A 216 -30.83 10.04 12.06
N PHE A 217 -29.61 9.62 12.41
CA PHE A 217 -29.14 9.57 13.80
C PHE A 217 -29.05 10.95 14.43
N ASP A 218 -28.61 11.98 13.71
CA ASP A 218 -28.56 13.35 14.24
C ASP A 218 -29.97 13.89 14.53
N MET A 219 -30.92 13.69 13.61
CA MET A 219 -32.32 14.09 13.84
C MET A 219 -32.92 13.37 15.03
N LEU A 220 -32.74 12.04 15.14
CA LEU A 220 -33.22 11.24 16.26
C LEU A 220 -32.60 11.69 17.60
N ARG A 221 -31.27 11.91 17.62
CA ARG A 221 -30.55 12.40 18.80
C ARG A 221 -31.11 13.74 19.26
N ARG A 222 -31.30 14.68 18.34
CA ARG A 222 -31.84 16.01 18.66
C ARG A 222 -33.28 15.93 19.14
N LEU A 223 -34.12 15.11 18.52
CA LEU A 223 -35.51 14.90 18.94
C LEU A 223 -35.59 14.28 20.35
N ALA A 224 -34.79 13.24 20.62
CA ALA A 224 -34.75 12.59 21.92
C ALA A 224 -34.31 13.55 23.03
N LEU A 225 -33.30 14.37 22.76
CA LEU A 225 -32.71 15.29 23.72
C LEU A 225 -33.43 16.64 23.81
N GLY A 226 -34.41 16.92 22.94
CA GLY A 226 -35.12 18.20 22.89
C GLY A 226 -34.25 19.35 22.36
N LEU A 227 -33.31 19.04 21.47
CA LEU A 227 -32.40 20.01 20.85
C LEU A 227 -32.98 20.59 19.55
N GLU A 228 -32.52 21.78 19.18
CA GLU A 228 -32.87 22.39 17.90
C GLU A 228 -32.40 21.54 16.72
N MET A 229 -33.24 21.43 15.69
CA MET A 229 -32.89 20.73 14.45
C MET A 229 -31.76 21.46 13.70
N ALA A 230 -30.92 20.70 13.02
CA ALA A 230 -29.85 21.25 12.20
C ALA A 230 -30.40 22.08 11.01
N GLN A 231 -29.56 22.97 10.49
CA GLN A 231 -29.92 23.81 9.35
C GLN A 231 -30.24 22.93 8.13
N GLY A 232 -31.31 23.27 7.39
CA GLY A 232 -31.75 22.51 6.23
C GLY A 232 -32.72 21.36 6.55
N VAL A 233 -32.96 21.04 7.82
CA VAL A 233 -34.06 20.14 8.22
C VAL A 233 -35.37 20.91 8.20
N GLN A 234 -36.30 20.47 7.36
CA GLN A 234 -37.64 21.05 7.23
C GLN A 234 -38.63 20.20 8.02
N SER A 235 -39.75 20.79 8.46
CA SER A 235 -40.82 20.03 9.12
C SER A 235 -42.20 20.39 8.57
N PHE A 236 -43.08 19.40 8.53
CA PHE A 236 -44.47 19.57 8.12
C PHE A 236 -45.38 18.61 8.89
N ALA A 237 -46.67 18.94 8.95
CA ALA A 237 -47.64 18.06 9.60
C ALA A 237 -48.02 16.89 8.68
N TYR A 238 -48.10 15.68 9.21
CA TYR A 238 -48.49 14.50 8.45
C TYR A 238 -49.86 14.71 7.76
N GLY A 239 -49.97 14.33 6.48
CA GLY A 239 -51.18 14.53 5.67
C GLY A 239 -51.44 15.97 5.17
N LYS A 240 -50.53 16.90 5.48
CA LYS A 240 -50.46 18.25 4.90
C LYS A 240 -49.38 18.30 3.80
N PRO A 241 -49.37 19.33 2.94
CA PRO A 241 -48.37 19.45 1.88
C PRO A 241 -46.94 19.37 2.43
N ALA A 242 -46.12 18.52 1.80
CA ALA A 242 -44.70 18.39 2.11
C ALA A 242 -43.89 19.47 1.39
N PRO A 243 -42.68 19.80 1.86
CA PRO A 243 -41.76 20.68 1.15
C PRO A 243 -41.45 20.19 -0.27
N VAL A 244 -41.32 21.12 -1.20
CA VAL A 244 -40.91 20.82 -2.58
C VAL A 244 -39.42 20.50 -2.58
N LEU A 245 -39.07 19.34 -3.15
CA LEU A 245 -37.67 18.95 -3.30
C LEU A 245 -37.01 19.78 -4.40
N PRO A 246 -35.76 20.25 -4.21
CA PRO A 246 -35.02 20.92 -5.27
C PRO A 246 -34.78 19.94 -6.42
N VAL A 247 -34.85 20.40 -7.66
CA VAL A 247 -34.50 19.58 -8.84
C VAL A 247 -32.99 19.59 -8.99
N LEU A 248 -32.36 18.42 -9.11
CA LEU A 248 -30.93 18.32 -9.44
C LEU A 248 -30.71 18.94 -10.83
N GLN A 249 -29.94 20.02 -10.89
CA GLN A 249 -29.55 20.63 -12.17
C GLN A 249 -28.46 19.75 -12.80
N THR A 250 -28.75 19.14 -13.96
CA THR A 250 -27.69 18.65 -14.85
C THR A 250 -26.87 19.85 -15.34
N PRO A 251 -25.53 19.81 -15.31
CA PRO A 251 -24.71 20.87 -15.91
C PRO A 251 -25.15 21.07 -17.36
N VAL A 252 -25.61 22.28 -17.69
CA VAL A 252 -25.88 22.66 -19.07
C VAL A 252 -24.52 22.97 -19.71
N PRO A 253 -24.08 22.26 -20.76
CA PRO A 253 -22.86 22.65 -21.46
C PRO A 253 -23.03 24.07 -22.04
N PRO A 254 -22.00 24.93 -21.97
CA PRO A 254 -22.12 26.28 -22.50
C PRO A 254 -22.45 26.24 -23.99
N LYS A 255 -23.49 26.99 -24.38
CA LYS A 255 -23.90 27.14 -25.79
C LYS A 255 -22.76 27.75 -26.59
N THR A 256 -22.11 26.95 -27.42
CA THR A 256 -21.21 27.44 -28.46
C THR A 256 -22.05 27.99 -29.60
N GLU A 257 -22.09 29.32 -29.74
CA GLU A 257 -22.63 29.97 -30.94
C GLU A 257 -21.69 29.72 -32.12
N THR A 258 -22.05 28.81 -33.02
CA THR A 258 -21.38 28.66 -34.31
C THR A 258 -21.77 29.80 -35.26
N PRO A 259 -20.82 30.53 -35.88
CA PRO A 259 -21.13 31.47 -36.95
C PRO A 259 -21.52 30.72 -38.24
N ARG A 260 -22.60 31.17 -38.91
CA ARG A 260 -23.03 30.63 -40.21
C ARG A 260 -21.99 30.87 -41.31
N PRO A 261 -21.65 29.88 -42.15
CA PRO A 261 -20.94 30.12 -43.40
C PRO A 261 -21.90 30.56 -44.51
N ARG A 262 -21.49 31.53 -45.35
CA ARG A 262 -22.17 31.86 -46.62
C ARG A 262 -21.53 31.10 -47.79
N PRO A 263 -22.29 30.72 -48.83
CA PRO A 263 -21.95 29.62 -49.73
C PRO A 263 -21.35 30.09 -51.06
N ALA A 264 -20.57 29.22 -51.71
CA ALA A 264 -20.46 29.19 -53.17
C ALA A 264 -20.06 27.80 -53.71
N ALA A 265 -21.08 27.15 -54.29
CA ALA A 265 -21.14 26.33 -55.50
C ALA A 265 -20.04 25.32 -55.90
N ALA A 266 -20.52 24.10 -56.19
CA ALA A 266 -19.84 22.95 -56.81
C ALA A 266 -19.43 23.19 -58.29
N PRO A 267 -18.58 22.30 -58.87
CA PRO A 267 -19.16 21.18 -59.63
C PRO A 267 -18.41 19.82 -59.54
N ARG A 268 -19.16 18.76 -59.84
CA ARG A 268 -18.79 17.35 -60.18
C ARG A 268 -18.35 17.25 -61.68
N PRO A 269 -18.05 16.06 -62.28
CA PRO A 269 -17.30 14.85 -61.88
C PRO A 269 -16.35 14.27 -63.00
N ALA A 270 -15.67 13.16 -62.67
CA ALA A 270 -15.25 12.01 -63.53
C ALA A 270 -14.01 12.05 -64.48
N ALA A 271 -13.30 10.90 -64.48
CA ALA A 271 -12.08 10.46 -65.20
C ALA A 271 -12.25 10.36 -66.75
N PRO A 272 -11.25 10.05 -67.64
CA PRO A 272 -10.36 8.87 -67.60
C PRO A 272 -8.96 8.91 -68.35
N ASN A 273 -8.17 7.84 -68.14
CA ASN A 273 -7.21 7.12 -69.03
C ASN A 273 -6.20 7.79 -70.01
N GLY A 274 -4.97 7.23 -70.01
CA GLY A 274 -4.06 7.07 -71.17
C GLY A 274 -2.62 7.52 -70.88
N ALA A 275 -1.60 6.71 -70.55
CA ALA A 275 -0.96 5.54 -71.20
C ALA A 275 0.19 5.88 -72.18
N TRP A 276 1.28 5.06 -72.09
CA TRP A 276 2.44 4.86 -73.01
C TRP A 276 3.62 5.87 -72.89
N GLN A 277 4.93 5.53 -72.89
CA GLN A 277 5.69 4.27 -72.94
C GLN A 277 7.22 4.51 -72.74
N LYS A 278 7.95 3.47 -72.28
CA LYS A 278 9.33 3.00 -72.63
C LYS A 278 10.59 3.81 -72.24
N SER A 279 11.38 3.25 -71.32
CA SER A 279 12.64 2.48 -71.55
C SER A 279 13.25 2.17 -70.17
N GLY A 280 13.91 1.05 -69.85
CA GLY A 280 14.22 -0.19 -70.55
C GLY A 280 14.85 -1.16 -69.54
N ALA A 281 14.66 -2.45 -69.82
CA ALA A 281 15.49 -3.62 -69.49
C ALA A 281 15.86 -3.97 -68.03
N SER A 282 15.87 -5.29 -67.83
CA SER A 282 15.85 -6.07 -66.61
C SER A 282 17.06 -7.02 -66.53
N VAL A 283 17.62 -7.20 -65.31
CA VAL A 283 18.01 -8.51 -64.67
C VAL A 283 19.39 -9.13 -65.11
N PRO A 284 20.09 -9.99 -64.32
CA PRO A 284 20.76 -9.78 -63.01
C PRO A 284 22.15 -10.52 -62.89
N GLN A 285 22.71 -10.59 -61.66
CA GLN A 285 23.77 -11.48 -61.13
C GLN A 285 25.24 -11.38 -61.61
N GLY A 286 26.17 -11.37 -60.63
CA GLY A 286 27.52 -11.91 -60.82
C GLY A 286 28.69 -11.19 -60.13
N SER A 287 29.04 -11.64 -58.92
CA SER A 287 30.37 -11.78 -58.30
C SER A 287 31.55 -10.81 -58.56
N ARG A 288 32.14 -10.38 -57.43
CA ARG A 288 33.59 -10.29 -57.10
C ARG A 288 34.45 -9.12 -57.64
N ALA A 289 35.06 -8.45 -56.65
CA ALA A 289 36.35 -7.73 -56.61
C ALA A 289 36.44 -6.28 -57.15
N ALA A 290 36.55 -5.30 -56.24
CA ALA A 290 37.76 -4.50 -55.95
C ALA A 290 37.44 -3.14 -55.24
N ASN A 291 37.94 -2.99 -53.99
CA ASN A 291 38.62 -1.84 -53.32
C ASN A 291 38.05 -0.40 -53.48
N LEU A 292 37.74 0.42 -52.45
CA LEU A 292 38.44 0.79 -51.20
C LEU A 292 37.45 1.32 -50.13
N ARG A 293 37.60 0.92 -48.86
CA ARG A 293 37.04 1.58 -47.67
C ARG A 293 38.05 1.53 -46.51
N SER A 294 38.28 2.68 -45.88
CA SER A 294 38.91 2.89 -44.57
C SER A 294 37.82 3.10 -43.52
N ALA A 295 37.96 2.84 -42.22
CA ALA A 295 38.98 2.13 -41.45
C ALA A 295 38.27 1.63 -40.18
N GLY A 296 38.53 0.38 -39.80
CA GLY A 296 38.02 -0.29 -38.61
C GLY A 296 39.15 -0.94 -37.82
N ARG A 297 38.86 -1.17 -36.54
CA ARG A 297 39.71 -1.68 -35.45
C ARG A 297 40.58 -2.93 -35.73
N GLN A 298 41.81 -2.83 -35.24
CA GLN A 298 42.55 -3.72 -34.30
C GLN A 298 42.94 -5.19 -34.64
N LEU A 299 44.23 -5.45 -34.31
CA LEU A 299 44.80 -6.60 -33.58
C LEU A 299 44.64 -8.02 -34.18
N PHE A 300 45.73 -8.59 -34.71
CA PHE A 300 46.59 -9.59 -34.04
C PHE A 300 47.66 -10.05 -35.04
N ASP A 301 48.88 -10.17 -34.56
CA ASP A 301 50.10 -10.54 -35.29
C ASP A 301 50.28 -12.08 -35.23
N GLU A 302 50.71 -12.70 -36.33
CA GLU A 302 51.46 -13.96 -36.25
C GLU A 302 52.42 -14.12 -37.46
N SER A 303 53.67 -13.73 -37.22
CA SER A 303 54.91 -14.43 -37.59
C SER A 303 55.03 -15.09 -38.98
N ALA A 304 55.95 -14.58 -39.82
CA ALA A 304 56.95 -15.39 -40.54
C ALA A 304 57.95 -14.53 -41.37
N GLN A 305 59.15 -14.38 -40.81
CA GLN A 305 60.53 -14.37 -41.35
C GLN A 305 60.91 -14.19 -42.86
N LEU A 306 62.07 -13.48 -43.01
CA LEU A 306 63.15 -13.48 -44.03
C LEU A 306 63.07 -12.44 -45.18
N PRO A 307 64.17 -11.95 -45.82
CA PRO A 307 65.64 -12.06 -45.58
C PRO A 307 66.46 -10.72 -45.75
N GLU A 308 67.78 -10.77 -45.51
CA GLU A 308 68.87 -9.78 -45.80
C GLU A 308 69.33 -9.79 -47.30
N PRO A 309 70.35 -9.03 -47.83
CA PRO A 309 71.14 -7.80 -47.48
C PRO A 309 71.37 -6.85 -48.73
N PRO A 310 72.46 -6.06 -49.02
CA PRO A 310 73.52 -5.35 -48.25
C PRO A 310 73.85 -3.86 -48.65
N ALA A 311 74.61 -3.18 -47.75
CA ALA A 311 75.77 -2.26 -47.90
C ALA A 311 75.68 -0.92 -48.71
N LYS A 312 76.18 0.24 -48.22
CA LYS A 312 77.61 0.54 -47.92
C LYS A 312 77.87 1.85 -47.13
N LYS A 313 78.91 1.76 -46.27
CA LYS A 313 80.00 2.71 -45.89
C LYS A 313 79.64 4.04 -45.18
N ARG A 314 79.75 4.16 -43.84
CA ARG A 314 80.92 4.41 -42.93
C ARG A 314 81.68 5.74 -43.13
N ASN A 315 81.71 6.56 -42.07
CA ASN A 315 82.97 7.11 -41.52
C ASN A 315 82.88 7.37 -39.99
N PRO A 316 83.98 7.27 -39.22
CA PRO A 316 83.95 7.11 -37.76
C PRO A 316 84.81 8.13 -37.00
N ALA A 317 84.23 9.04 -36.21
CA ALA A 317 84.99 9.82 -35.23
C ALA A 317 84.08 10.55 -34.22
N SER A 318 83.47 9.82 -33.27
CA SER A 318 82.92 10.39 -32.01
C SER A 318 82.35 9.31 -31.09
N ARG A 319 82.96 8.12 -31.01
CA ARG A 319 82.30 6.94 -30.40
C ARG A 319 82.42 6.70 -28.88
N PRO A 320 83.24 7.38 -28.06
CA PRO A 320 83.09 7.22 -26.61
C PRO A 320 82.20 8.28 -25.96
N LEU A 321 82.17 9.53 -26.46
CA LEU A 321 81.28 10.56 -25.90
C LEU A 321 79.85 10.48 -26.43
N ALA A 322 79.64 10.12 -27.70
CA ALA A 322 78.29 9.95 -28.22
C ALA A 322 77.62 8.69 -27.65
N CYS A 323 78.36 7.62 -27.34
CA CYS A 323 77.78 6.45 -26.69
C CYS A 323 77.51 6.67 -25.20
N LEU A 324 78.35 7.42 -24.47
CA LEU A 324 78.03 7.78 -23.08
C LEU A 324 76.89 8.80 -23.01
N ALA A 325 76.87 9.79 -23.89
CA ALA A 325 75.76 10.74 -24.00
C ALA A 325 74.48 10.05 -24.48
N LEU A 326 74.56 9.09 -25.41
CA LEU A 326 73.39 8.34 -25.86
C LEU A 326 72.94 7.32 -24.81
N VAL A 327 73.84 6.72 -24.02
CA VAL A 327 73.44 5.84 -22.90
C VAL A 327 72.91 6.67 -21.73
N LEU A 328 73.46 7.85 -21.45
CA LEU A 328 72.90 8.78 -20.45
C LEU A 328 71.62 9.45 -20.94
N LEU A 329 71.44 9.65 -22.24
CA LEU A 329 70.23 10.21 -22.83
C LEU A 329 69.18 9.12 -23.04
N ILE A 330 69.56 7.88 -23.33
CA ILE A 330 68.66 6.72 -23.26
C ILE A 330 68.34 6.39 -21.81
N ALA A 331 69.25 6.57 -20.86
CA ALA A 331 68.96 6.41 -19.44
C ALA A 331 68.17 7.61 -18.89
N ALA A 332 68.35 8.83 -19.37
CA ALA A 332 67.55 9.99 -18.98
C ALA A 332 66.22 10.07 -19.76
N VAL A 333 66.11 9.45 -20.93
CA VAL A 333 64.85 9.22 -21.64
C VAL A 333 64.19 7.97 -21.09
N ALA A 334 64.89 6.93 -20.66
CA ALA A 334 64.27 5.77 -20.01
C ALA A 334 63.87 6.12 -18.58
N PHE A 335 64.70 6.84 -17.83
CA PHE A 335 64.35 7.41 -16.52
C PHE A 335 63.38 8.56 -16.71
N GLY A 336 63.43 9.33 -17.79
CA GLY A 336 62.47 10.39 -18.10
C GLY A 336 61.14 9.86 -18.63
N VAL A 337 61.11 8.69 -19.27
CA VAL A 337 59.90 7.96 -19.73
C VAL A 337 59.35 7.11 -18.61
N VAL A 338 60.19 6.56 -17.71
CA VAL A 338 59.75 5.95 -16.45
C VAL A 338 59.27 7.02 -15.48
N TRP A 339 59.92 8.19 -15.41
CA TRP A 339 59.50 9.34 -14.59
C TRP A 339 58.34 10.13 -15.22
N LEU A 340 58.16 10.14 -16.55
CA LEU A 340 56.92 10.60 -17.20
C LEU A 340 55.82 9.54 -17.16
N ALA A 341 56.12 8.25 -17.18
CA ALA A 341 55.15 7.16 -17.01
C ALA A 341 54.76 6.97 -15.53
N GLU A 342 55.61 7.43 -14.60
CA GLU A 342 55.33 7.59 -13.17
C GLU A 342 54.82 9.00 -12.83
N ARG A 343 54.58 9.88 -13.82
CA ARG A 343 53.54 10.90 -13.62
C ARG A 343 52.24 10.14 -13.74
N PRO A 344 51.47 9.91 -12.66
CA PRO A 344 50.12 9.46 -12.83
C PRO A 344 49.41 10.65 -13.50
N ALA A 345 49.32 10.64 -14.83
CA ALA A 345 48.14 11.21 -15.46
C ALA A 345 47.00 10.58 -14.68
N ALA A 346 46.24 11.40 -13.94
CA ALA A 346 45.24 10.95 -12.98
C ALA A 346 44.30 9.97 -13.70
N GLN A 347 44.63 8.68 -13.61
CA GLN A 347 43.98 7.67 -14.40
C GLN A 347 42.68 7.43 -13.67
N GLN A 348 41.66 8.14 -14.14
CA GLN A 348 40.33 8.19 -13.57
C GLN A 348 39.88 6.75 -13.33
N MET A 349 39.54 6.42 -12.07
CA MET A 349 39.20 5.03 -11.77
C MET A 349 37.95 4.64 -12.54
N THR A 350 38.02 3.50 -13.22
CA THR A 350 36.86 2.90 -13.91
C THR A 350 35.90 2.32 -12.88
N GLY A 351 34.60 2.25 -13.15
CA GLY A 351 33.63 1.58 -12.27
C GLY A 351 33.81 0.06 -12.11
N ALA A 352 34.80 -0.55 -12.77
CA ALA A 352 35.10 -1.97 -12.63
C ALA A 352 35.46 -2.33 -11.18
N GLY A 353 34.74 -3.30 -10.61
CA GLY A 353 34.93 -3.71 -9.21
C GLY A 353 34.24 -2.80 -8.18
N TYR A 354 33.48 -1.79 -8.62
CA TYR A 354 32.69 -0.94 -7.73
C TYR A 354 31.85 -1.79 -6.76
N GLY A 355 31.83 -1.36 -5.50
CA GLY A 355 31.11 -2.07 -4.43
C GLY A 355 31.90 -3.17 -3.72
N THR A 356 33.16 -3.42 -4.12
CA THR A 356 34.06 -4.34 -3.42
C THR A 356 34.97 -3.60 -2.43
N ALA A 357 35.45 -4.30 -1.41
CA ALA A 357 36.42 -3.75 -0.46
C ALA A 357 37.74 -3.31 -1.12
N ASP A 358 38.14 -3.98 -2.19
CA ASP A 358 39.33 -3.63 -2.96
C ASP A 358 39.15 -2.30 -3.70
N TYR A 359 37.96 -2.10 -4.30
CA TYR A 359 37.63 -0.83 -4.94
C TYR A 359 37.56 0.32 -3.93
N ASP A 360 36.91 0.10 -2.78
CA ASP A 360 36.87 1.06 -1.67
C ASP A 360 38.27 1.50 -1.23
N THR A 361 39.18 0.53 -1.10
CA THR A 361 40.58 0.79 -0.70
C THR A 361 41.30 1.59 -1.79
N ALA A 362 41.17 1.18 -3.05
CA ALA A 362 41.76 1.89 -4.18
C ALA A 362 41.23 3.33 -4.32
N ALA A 363 39.93 3.55 -4.07
CA ALA A 363 39.28 4.84 -4.12
C ALA A 363 39.76 5.78 -3.01
N ARG A 364 39.90 5.27 -1.79
CA ARG A 364 40.49 6.04 -0.67
C ARG A 364 41.95 6.38 -0.94
N ASP A 365 42.75 5.43 -1.38
CA ASP A 365 44.15 5.67 -1.74
C ASP A 365 44.31 6.70 -2.87
N TYR A 366 43.42 6.63 -3.87
CA TYR A 366 43.36 7.60 -4.95
C TYR A 366 43.02 9.00 -4.43
N LEU A 367 42.01 9.12 -3.58
CA LEU A 367 41.64 10.38 -2.92
C LEU A 367 42.80 10.94 -2.08
N THR A 368 43.45 10.12 -1.25
CA THR A 368 44.57 10.56 -0.42
C THR A 368 45.73 11.10 -1.25
N ARG A 369 46.09 10.43 -2.36
CA ARG A 369 47.11 10.94 -3.30
C ARG A 369 46.68 12.25 -3.95
N ALA A 370 45.41 12.36 -4.36
CA ALA A 370 44.88 13.58 -4.95
C ALA A 370 44.92 14.76 -3.96
N GLN A 371 44.54 14.55 -2.70
CA GLN A 371 44.58 15.55 -1.63
C GLN A 371 46.01 15.99 -1.28
N GLN A 372 46.99 15.07 -1.32
CA GLN A 372 48.41 15.42 -1.17
C GLN A 372 48.92 16.31 -2.32
N SER A 373 48.37 16.13 -3.53
CA SER A 373 48.74 16.92 -4.70
C SER A 373 47.99 18.26 -4.81
N ASN A 374 46.76 18.33 -4.30
CA ASN A 374 45.92 19.51 -4.31
C ASN A 374 45.01 19.53 -3.08
N SER A 375 45.26 20.48 -2.17
CA SER A 375 44.52 20.64 -0.92
C SER A 375 43.06 21.08 -1.10
N GLN A 376 42.65 21.47 -2.30
CA GLN A 376 41.25 21.81 -2.61
C GLN A 376 40.39 20.60 -2.96
N VAL A 377 40.98 19.41 -3.14
CA VAL A 377 40.23 18.16 -3.33
C VAL A 377 39.56 17.80 -2.00
N ALA A 378 38.23 17.75 -2.00
CA ALA A 378 37.42 17.48 -0.81
C ALA A 378 37.00 16.01 -0.71
N ALA A 379 36.60 15.42 -1.85
CA ALA A 379 36.06 14.07 -1.90
C ALA A 379 36.33 13.39 -3.24
N TYR A 380 36.00 12.10 -3.33
CA TYR A 380 35.92 11.35 -4.58
C TYR A 380 34.52 10.77 -4.74
N LEU A 381 33.83 11.14 -5.82
CA LEU A 381 32.50 10.62 -6.18
C LEU A 381 32.69 9.43 -7.12
N ALA A 382 32.08 8.29 -6.80
CA ALA A 382 32.15 7.09 -7.61
C ALA A 382 30.75 6.51 -7.90
N LEU A 383 30.53 6.12 -9.15
CA LEU A 383 29.33 5.45 -9.63
C LEU A 383 29.66 4.05 -10.20
N PRO A 384 28.70 3.11 -10.18
CA PRO A 384 28.94 1.71 -10.55
C PRO A 384 29.45 1.50 -11.98
N LYS A 385 28.78 2.07 -12.99
CA LYS A 385 29.16 1.89 -14.41
C LYS A 385 29.75 3.15 -15.04
N LEU A 386 29.48 4.33 -14.47
CA LEU A 386 29.97 5.60 -15.00
C LEU A 386 31.38 5.99 -14.54
N GLY A 387 32.00 5.21 -13.63
CA GLY A 387 33.28 5.57 -13.03
C GLY A 387 33.12 6.68 -11.99
N GLY A 388 34.16 7.50 -11.78
CA GLY A 388 34.10 8.54 -10.76
C GLY A 388 34.95 9.77 -11.05
N THR A 389 34.79 10.80 -10.23
CA THR A 389 35.48 12.08 -10.36
C THR A 389 35.88 12.66 -9.00
N LEU A 390 36.93 13.49 -8.99
CA LEU A 390 37.32 14.24 -7.79
C LEU A 390 36.36 15.41 -7.59
N VAL A 391 35.93 15.60 -6.35
CA VAL A 391 35.04 16.70 -5.95
C VAL A 391 35.85 17.71 -5.15
N TYR A 392 35.75 18.98 -5.55
CA TYR A 392 36.52 20.08 -4.97
C TYR A 392 35.69 20.91 -3.98
N GLN A 393 36.39 21.66 -3.12
CA GLN A 393 35.78 22.67 -2.24
C GLN A 393 35.05 23.77 -3.03
N PRO A 394 34.02 24.44 -2.46
CA PRO A 394 33.23 25.45 -3.18
C PRO A 394 34.06 26.58 -3.82
N ASP A 395 35.11 27.05 -3.14
CA ASP A 395 35.97 28.15 -3.58
C ASP A 395 37.30 27.70 -4.22
N ALA A 396 37.37 26.47 -4.74
CA ALA A 396 38.59 25.91 -5.30
C ALA A 396 39.05 26.65 -6.59
N ALA A 397 40.10 27.46 -6.49
CA ALA A 397 40.81 28.05 -7.62
C ALA A 397 41.76 27.05 -8.31
N GLN A 398 41.64 26.89 -9.63
CA GLN A 398 42.34 25.89 -10.45
C GLN A 398 43.83 25.70 -10.12
N PRO A 399 44.36 24.45 -10.19
CA PRO A 399 45.78 24.18 -9.95
C PRO A 399 46.65 24.68 -11.11
N GLY A 400 47.31 25.83 -10.95
CA GLY A 400 48.39 26.33 -11.82
C GLY A 400 48.57 27.85 -11.81
N GLN A 401 49.65 28.34 -11.22
CA GLN A 401 49.94 29.75 -10.90
C GLN A 401 49.94 30.75 -12.07
N ALA A 402 49.48 31.96 -11.75
CA ALA A 402 49.94 33.30 -12.15
C ALA A 402 50.64 33.50 -13.52
N VAL A 403 50.12 34.54 -14.22
CA VAL A 403 50.68 35.35 -15.32
C VAL A 403 49.97 35.13 -16.65
N GLY A 404 49.20 36.14 -17.06
CA GLY A 404 48.76 36.30 -18.45
C GLY A 404 47.29 36.65 -18.58
N LEU A 405 47.01 37.94 -18.76
CA LEU A 405 45.69 38.48 -19.11
C LEU A 405 45.08 37.77 -20.33
N ALA A 406 43.78 37.52 -20.24
CA ALA A 406 42.83 37.37 -21.34
C ALA A 406 42.79 36.04 -22.11
N VAL A 407 42.68 34.89 -21.43
CA VAL A 407 41.88 33.71 -21.89
C VAL A 407 41.52 32.85 -20.66
N GLN A 408 40.53 33.21 -19.84
CA GLN A 408 40.26 32.44 -18.60
C GLN A 408 38.81 32.53 -18.09
N ALA A 409 37.84 32.37 -19.01
CA ALA A 409 36.43 32.17 -18.66
C ALA A 409 35.85 30.85 -19.22
N ALA A 410 36.70 29.96 -19.73
CA ALA A 410 36.27 28.76 -20.46
C ALA A 410 36.81 27.42 -19.90
N GLN A 411 37.41 27.41 -18.71
CA GLN A 411 37.90 26.17 -18.07
C GLN A 411 37.37 25.95 -16.64
N GLY A 412 36.54 26.86 -16.11
CA GLY A 412 35.85 26.67 -14.81
C GLY A 412 34.69 25.66 -14.83
N ASP A 413 34.45 25.04 -16.00
CA ASP A 413 33.28 24.22 -16.36
C ASP A 413 33.57 22.71 -16.46
N GLU A 414 34.69 22.22 -15.92
CA GLU A 414 35.04 20.78 -16.04
C GLU A 414 35.18 20.05 -14.69
N LEU A 415 35.22 20.76 -13.55
CA LEU A 415 35.47 20.15 -12.25
C LEU A 415 34.18 20.01 -11.43
N ALA A 416 33.97 18.84 -10.84
CA ALA A 416 32.87 18.63 -9.90
C ALA A 416 33.16 19.34 -8.57
N ARG A 417 32.18 20.03 -7.99
CA ARG A 417 32.37 20.84 -6.77
C ARG A 417 31.19 20.77 -5.83
N PHE A 418 31.46 20.85 -4.53
CA PHE A 418 30.41 21.12 -3.56
C PHE A 418 29.91 22.57 -3.70
N VAL A 419 28.60 22.77 -3.54
CA VAL A 419 28.00 24.11 -3.52
C VAL A 419 28.25 24.80 -2.17
N SER A 420 28.34 24.04 -1.08
CA SER A 420 28.58 24.54 0.28
C SER A 420 29.64 23.71 1.01
N SER A 421 30.23 24.27 2.07
CA SER A 421 31.30 23.65 2.86
C SER A 421 30.82 22.60 3.89
N GLY A 422 29.55 22.20 3.83
CA GLY A 422 28.98 21.18 4.71
C GLY A 422 29.68 19.82 4.58
N GLN A 423 29.55 18.96 5.59
CA GLN A 423 30.05 17.58 5.51
C GLN A 423 28.92 16.62 5.09
N PRO A 424 29.21 15.64 4.21
CA PRO A 424 28.22 14.63 3.85
C PRO A 424 27.81 13.78 5.05
N GLY A 425 26.58 13.29 5.00
CA GLY A 425 26.07 12.33 5.98
C GLY A 425 25.55 12.95 7.29
N GLN A 426 25.42 14.28 7.36
CA GLN A 426 24.69 14.93 8.44
C GLN A 426 23.18 14.71 8.28
N ALA A 427 22.52 14.24 9.33
CA ALA A 427 21.06 14.07 9.35
C ALA A 427 20.36 15.39 9.02
N ARG A 428 19.25 15.32 8.29
CA ARG A 428 18.45 16.49 7.86
C ARG A 428 19.25 17.52 7.07
N THR A 429 20.10 17.06 6.15
CA THR A 429 20.82 17.93 5.21
C THR A 429 20.74 17.38 3.81
N ASN A 430 20.80 18.26 2.82
CA ASN A 430 21.00 17.92 1.42
C ASN A 430 22.25 18.61 0.90
N GLN A 431 23.32 17.86 0.67
CA GLN A 431 24.54 18.41 0.12
C GLN A 431 24.53 18.35 -1.42
N ILE A 432 24.84 19.47 -2.06
CA ILE A 432 24.76 19.57 -3.52
C ILE A 432 26.15 19.50 -4.12
N VAL A 433 26.29 18.64 -5.14
CA VAL A 433 27.50 18.51 -5.95
C VAL A 433 27.15 18.91 -7.38
N GLU A 434 27.74 20.01 -7.85
CA GLU A 434 27.68 20.36 -9.26
C GLU A 434 28.63 19.47 -10.04
N CYS A 435 28.12 18.83 -11.08
CA CYS A 435 28.84 17.90 -11.93
C CYS A 435 28.73 18.38 -13.39
N PRO A 436 29.57 19.33 -13.82
CA PRO A 436 29.59 19.78 -15.21
C PRO A 436 29.88 18.64 -16.17
N ALA A 437 29.49 18.77 -17.44
CA ALA A 437 29.67 17.72 -18.44
C ALA A 437 31.13 17.20 -18.58
N GLY A 438 32.13 18.06 -18.30
CA GLY A 438 33.55 17.67 -18.30
C GLY A 438 33.96 16.74 -17.15
N SER A 439 33.15 16.61 -16.09
CA SER A 439 33.45 15.79 -14.92
C SER A 439 32.99 14.34 -15.08
N ILE A 440 31.71 14.13 -15.43
CA ILE A 440 31.09 12.84 -15.75
C ILE A 440 30.01 13.10 -16.82
N GLN A 441 30.39 12.98 -18.10
CA GLN A 441 29.51 13.34 -19.22
C GLN A 441 28.18 12.56 -19.21
N GLN A 442 28.21 11.28 -18.85
CA GLN A 442 27.03 10.40 -18.85
C GLN A 442 26.07 10.66 -17.67
N LEU A 443 26.44 11.50 -16.69
CA LEU A 443 25.56 11.79 -15.57
C LEU A 443 24.26 12.48 -16.02
N SER A 444 24.33 13.27 -17.09
CA SER A 444 23.16 13.93 -17.71
C SER A 444 22.27 13.00 -18.54
N GLN A 445 22.64 11.72 -18.66
CA GLN A 445 21.89 10.67 -19.35
C GLN A 445 21.20 9.71 -18.36
N LEU A 446 21.23 10.00 -17.04
CA LEU A 446 20.55 9.18 -16.04
C LEU A 446 19.02 9.35 -16.05
N ASP A 447 18.50 10.21 -16.91
CA ASP A 447 17.10 10.20 -17.35
C ASP A 447 16.77 9.00 -18.25
N GLU A 448 17.76 8.30 -18.81
CA GLU A 448 17.58 7.04 -19.54
C GLU A 448 17.49 5.84 -18.57
N GLU A 449 16.39 5.09 -18.64
CA GLU A 449 16.07 4.01 -17.70
C GLU A 449 17.18 2.95 -17.62
N GLU A 450 17.72 2.49 -18.76
CA GLU A 450 18.75 1.44 -18.79
C GLU A 450 20.04 1.89 -18.09
N LEU A 451 20.45 3.15 -18.30
CA LEU A 451 21.62 3.71 -17.64
C LEU A 451 21.39 3.91 -16.15
N LEU A 452 20.19 4.35 -15.75
CA LEU A 452 19.81 4.53 -14.36
C LEU A 452 19.77 3.20 -13.59
N ARG A 453 19.24 2.13 -14.20
CA ARG A 453 19.21 0.78 -13.59
C ARG A 453 20.60 0.30 -13.17
N ASP A 454 21.59 0.61 -14.01
CA ASP A 454 22.99 0.27 -13.81
C ASP A 454 23.72 1.21 -12.84
N ASN A 455 23.12 2.36 -12.48
CA ASN A 455 23.71 3.40 -11.62
C ASN A 455 22.73 3.90 -10.55
N CYS A 456 21.91 3.01 -9.99
CA CYS A 456 20.93 3.30 -8.94
C CYS A 456 21.52 3.64 -7.56
N GLY A 457 22.83 3.86 -7.48
CA GLY A 457 23.51 4.31 -6.27
C GLY A 457 24.84 4.95 -6.61
N PHE A 458 25.39 5.70 -5.67
CA PHE A 458 26.72 6.29 -5.79
C PHE A 458 27.41 6.33 -4.42
N THR A 459 28.73 6.44 -4.42
CA THR A 459 29.53 6.49 -3.19
C THR A 459 30.38 7.74 -3.19
N LEU A 460 30.39 8.44 -2.06
CA LEU A 460 31.22 9.61 -1.81
C LEU A 460 32.27 9.25 -0.75
N TYR A 461 33.54 9.26 -1.16
CA TYR A 461 34.67 9.04 -0.27
C TYR A 461 35.20 10.38 0.22
N THR A 462 35.37 10.53 1.52
CA THR A 462 36.01 11.71 2.14
C THR A 462 37.23 11.25 2.94
N ASP A 463 37.96 12.21 3.52
CA ASP A 463 38.99 11.87 4.50
C ASP A 463 38.34 11.20 5.72
N GLY A 464 38.66 9.93 5.95
CA GLY A 464 38.18 9.13 7.09
C GLY A 464 36.81 8.44 6.95
N SER A 465 36.01 8.71 5.92
CA SER A 465 34.64 8.18 5.80
C SER A 465 34.26 7.72 4.39
N THR A 466 33.24 6.87 4.31
CA THR A 466 32.68 6.36 3.05
C THR A 466 31.17 6.39 3.13
N TYR A 467 30.55 7.26 2.34
CA TYR A 467 29.11 7.49 2.34
C TYR A 467 28.50 6.86 1.10
N ARG A 468 27.64 5.86 1.29
CA ARG A 468 26.93 5.19 0.20
C ARG A 468 25.52 5.75 0.09
N TYR A 469 25.13 6.15 -1.10
CA TYR A 469 23.82 6.73 -1.37
C TYR A 469 23.04 5.85 -2.34
N LYS A 470 21.76 5.69 -2.04
CA LYS A 470 20.75 5.05 -2.90
C LYS A 470 20.01 6.15 -3.64
N VAL A 471 19.90 6.06 -4.97
CA VAL A 471 19.21 7.10 -5.76
C VAL A 471 17.72 7.07 -5.43
N ALA A 472 17.22 8.16 -4.87
CA ALA A 472 15.84 8.32 -4.39
C ALA A 472 14.93 9.07 -5.38
N ALA A 473 15.51 9.93 -6.22
CA ALA A 473 14.81 10.66 -7.26
C ALA A 473 15.76 11.09 -8.39
N VAL A 474 15.24 11.14 -9.62
CA VAL A 474 15.94 11.68 -10.81
C VAL A 474 14.97 12.60 -11.54
N PHE A 475 15.31 13.88 -11.72
CA PHE A 475 14.38 14.85 -12.28
C PHE A 475 15.06 16.00 -13.03
N TYR A 476 14.34 16.61 -13.96
CA TYR A 476 14.76 17.85 -14.57
C TYR A 476 14.46 19.03 -13.66
N TRP A 477 15.40 19.96 -13.60
CA TRP A 477 15.30 21.15 -12.77
C TRP A 477 15.80 22.38 -13.53
N ASP A 478 15.05 23.48 -13.43
CA ASP A 478 15.44 24.76 -13.99
C ASP A 478 15.72 25.77 -12.85
N PRO A 479 16.99 26.15 -12.63
CA PRO A 479 17.35 27.12 -11.59
C PRO A 479 16.77 28.52 -11.81
N ALA A 480 16.35 28.84 -13.04
CA ALA A 480 15.80 30.15 -13.39
C ALA A 480 14.26 30.20 -13.31
N GLU A 481 13.60 29.07 -13.05
CA GLU A 481 12.14 28.98 -12.96
C GLU A 481 11.60 29.76 -11.75
N THR A 482 10.52 30.49 -11.97
CA THR A 482 9.83 31.28 -10.92
C THR A 482 8.32 31.00 -10.97
N GLY A 483 7.65 31.08 -9.82
CA GLY A 483 6.21 30.80 -9.71
C GLY A 483 5.92 29.59 -8.83
N GLU A 484 4.68 29.08 -8.90
CA GLU A 484 4.19 28.02 -8.00
C GLU A 484 4.85 26.64 -8.26
N THR A 485 5.34 26.40 -9.48
CA THR A 485 6.06 25.16 -9.87
C THR A 485 7.56 25.22 -9.60
N ALA A 486 8.09 26.37 -9.21
CA ALA A 486 9.52 26.55 -8.96
C ALA A 486 9.99 25.69 -7.76
N PHE A 487 11.21 25.16 -7.86
CA PHE A 487 11.81 24.34 -6.81
C PHE A 487 13.17 24.91 -6.42
N ASP A 488 13.27 25.47 -5.21
CA ASP A 488 14.49 26.10 -4.70
C ASP A 488 15.49 25.06 -4.15
N LEU A 489 16.04 24.24 -5.04
CA LEU A 489 16.98 23.18 -4.66
C LEU A 489 18.22 23.74 -3.92
N TYR A 490 18.74 24.91 -4.32
CA TYR A 490 19.91 25.52 -3.67
C TYR A 490 19.59 26.09 -2.29
N GLY A 491 18.35 26.57 -2.06
CA GLY A 491 17.88 26.98 -0.73
C GLY A 491 17.63 25.82 0.22
N LEU A 492 17.27 24.64 -0.31
CA LEU A 492 16.94 23.43 0.45
C LEU A 492 18.17 22.55 0.75
N GLN A 493 19.21 23.14 1.35
CA GLN A 493 20.40 22.42 1.82
C GLN A 493 20.34 22.09 3.33
N ASP A 494 19.82 23.02 4.14
CA ASP A 494 19.51 22.80 5.56
C ASP A 494 18.04 22.35 5.65
N LEU A 495 17.82 21.11 6.09
CA LEU A 495 16.50 20.51 6.23
C LEU A 495 16.15 20.29 7.70
N SER A 496 16.80 21.01 8.61
CA SER A 496 16.54 20.90 10.05
C SER A 496 15.12 21.36 10.41
N ASP A 497 14.61 22.36 9.71
CA ASP A 497 13.21 22.78 9.77
C ASP A 497 12.30 21.77 9.06
N GLN A 498 11.20 21.41 9.72
CA GLN A 498 10.30 20.37 9.23
C GLN A 498 9.56 20.81 7.94
N GLN A 499 9.28 22.10 7.76
CA GLN A 499 8.66 22.61 6.55
C GLN A 499 9.63 22.51 5.37
N ASP A 500 10.90 22.88 5.56
CA ASP A 500 11.92 22.79 4.51
C ASP A 500 12.25 21.33 4.17
N PHE A 501 12.31 20.45 5.16
CA PHE A 501 12.42 19.00 4.96
C PHE A 501 11.27 18.46 4.11
N LEU A 502 10.03 18.80 4.45
CA LEU A 502 8.84 18.40 3.69
C LEU A 502 8.86 18.98 2.28
N ASN A 503 9.14 20.28 2.13
CA ASN A 503 9.22 20.93 0.82
C ASN A 503 10.26 20.24 -0.08
N PHE A 504 11.40 19.84 0.48
CA PHE A 504 12.43 19.09 -0.22
C PHE A 504 11.95 17.70 -0.62
N VAL A 505 11.51 16.87 0.33
CA VAL A 505 11.14 15.46 0.07
C VAL A 505 9.97 15.34 -0.90
N LEU A 506 8.92 16.14 -0.71
CA LEU A 506 7.78 16.18 -1.63
C LEU A 506 8.19 16.71 -2.99
N GLY A 507 9.04 17.74 -3.00
CA GLY A 507 9.48 18.41 -4.21
C GLY A 507 10.31 17.50 -5.11
N VAL A 508 11.23 16.70 -4.54
CA VAL A 508 12.02 15.73 -5.31
C VAL A 508 11.18 14.52 -5.76
N LYS A 509 10.25 14.04 -4.94
CA LYS A 509 9.36 12.92 -5.32
C LYS A 509 8.37 13.31 -6.40
N ALA A 510 7.73 14.48 -6.30
CA ALA A 510 6.79 14.98 -7.31
C ALA A 510 7.41 15.18 -8.69
N ARG A 511 8.72 15.42 -8.76
CA ARG A 511 9.44 15.69 -10.00
C ARG A 511 10.16 14.46 -10.56
N SER A 512 10.32 13.41 -9.76
CA SER A 512 11.09 12.23 -10.16
C SER A 512 10.48 11.58 -11.40
N LEU A 513 11.29 11.41 -12.45
CA LEU A 513 10.93 10.73 -13.70
C LEU A 513 10.65 9.23 -13.50
N TYR A 514 11.14 8.69 -12.38
CA TYR A 514 11.02 7.28 -12.02
C TYR A 514 10.56 7.14 -10.57
N GLU A 515 9.73 6.13 -10.31
CA GLU A 515 9.45 5.64 -8.97
C GLU A 515 10.63 4.79 -8.49
N MET A 516 11.41 5.37 -7.58
CA MET A 516 12.56 4.70 -6.97
C MET A 516 12.13 3.95 -5.69
N PRO A 517 12.57 2.70 -5.49
CA PRO A 517 12.27 1.88 -4.30
C PRO A 517 13.12 2.32 -3.09
N VAL A 518 13.08 3.61 -2.80
CA VAL A 518 13.84 4.27 -1.75
C VAL A 518 12.86 5.11 -0.95
N ASP A 519 12.59 4.62 0.25
CA ASP A 519 11.86 5.32 1.30
C ASP A 519 12.67 6.54 1.79
N LEU A 520 11.93 7.53 2.28
CA LEU A 520 12.47 8.79 2.81
C LEU A 520 11.85 9.01 4.20
N GLU A 521 12.68 9.05 5.23
CA GLU A 521 12.29 9.16 6.64
C GLU A 521 12.84 10.44 7.29
N ASP A 522 12.21 10.83 8.40
CA ASP A 522 12.74 11.85 9.30
C ASP A 522 14.18 11.46 9.71
N GLU A 523 15.10 12.43 9.71
CA GLU A 523 16.55 12.26 9.95
C GLU A 523 17.40 11.80 8.75
N ASP A 524 16.82 11.47 7.60
CA ASP A 524 17.61 11.08 6.43
C ASP A 524 18.58 12.21 5.99
N SER A 525 19.72 11.78 5.43
CA SER A 525 20.74 12.65 4.85
C SER A 525 20.80 12.44 3.35
N PHE A 526 20.87 13.54 2.60
CA PHE A 526 20.79 13.55 1.16
C PHE A 526 22.04 14.13 0.51
N VAL A 527 22.33 13.65 -0.69
CA VAL A 527 23.24 14.31 -1.63
C VAL A 527 22.54 14.43 -2.97
N THR A 528 22.49 15.63 -3.54
CA THR A 528 21.95 15.86 -4.88
C THR A 528 23.07 16.19 -5.85
N LEU A 529 23.25 15.34 -6.87
CA LEU A 529 24.17 15.57 -7.99
C LEU A 529 23.45 16.38 -9.07
N VAL A 530 24.05 17.47 -9.52
CA VAL A 530 23.45 18.37 -10.52
C VAL A 530 24.29 18.36 -11.80
N ALA A 531 23.76 17.78 -12.87
CA ALA A 531 24.41 17.68 -14.17
C ALA A 531 23.83 18.68 -15.17
N ASP A 532 24.64 19.15 -16.12
CA ASP A 532 24.15 19.94 -17.26
C ASP A 532 23.24 19.09 -18.16
N SER A 533 22.05 19.59 -18.49
CA SER A 533 21.21 18.94 -19.50
C SER A 533 21.89 18.97 -20.87
N SER A 534 21.72 17.89 -21.62
CA SER A 534 22.26 17.71 -22.98
C SER A 534 21.71 18.71 -24.00
N ASP A 535 20.59 19.37 -23.70
CA ASP A 535 19.79 20.15 -24.67
C ASP A 535 20.08 21.67 -24.71
N ALA A 536 21.21 22.12 -24.15
CA ALA A 536 21.69 23.51 -24.17
C ALA A 536 20.66 24.57 -23.70
N SER A 537 19.63 24.15 -22.96
CA SER A 537 18.51 24.99 -22.56
C SER A 537 18.71 25.72 -21.23
N GLY A 538 19.84 25.49 -20.55
CA GLY A 538 20.08 25.99 -19.18
C GLY A 538 19.51 25.10 -18.08
N ARG A 539 18.63 24.14 -18.43
CA ARG A 539 18.10 23.12 -17.51
C ARG A 539 19.18 22.16 -17.04
N LYS A 540 18.97 21.57 -15.87
CA LYS A 540 19.85 20.61 -15.23
C LYS A 540 19.12 19.28 -15.04
N LEU A 541 19.88 18.19 -14.95
CA LEU A 541 19.38 16.92 -14.43
C LEU A 541 19.86 16.78 -12.98
N ALA A 542 18.93 16.66 -12.05
CA ALA A 542 19.19 16.45 -10.63
C ALA A 542 19.01 14.97 -10.28
N VAL A 543 20.00 14.40 -9.58
CA VAL A 543 19.98 13.03 -9.07
C VAL A 543 20.15 13.08 -7.57
N THR A 544 19.06 12.89 -6.84
CA THR A 544 19.05 12.94 -5.37
C THR A 544 19.24 11.53 -4.82
N GLY A 545 20.31 11.35 -4.04
CA GLY A 545 20.60 10.13 -3.29
C GLY A 545 20.30 10.28 -1.81
N ARG A 546 19.74 9.24 -1.19
CA ARG A 546 19.51 9.11 0.25
C ARG A 546 20.58 8.21 0.86
N LEU A 547 21.20 8.65 1.96
CA LEU A 547 22.29 7.92 2.60
C LEU A 547 21.81 6.52 3.03
N GLN A 548 22.61 5.50 2.74
CA GLN A 548 22.32 4.13 3.15
C GLN A 548 22.37 4.02 4.69
N ARG A 549 21.31 3.45 5.29
CA ARG A 549 21.25 3.21 6.73
C ARG A 549 22.03 1.95 7.11
N GLN A 550 22.44 1.80 8.38
CA GLN A 550 23.34 0.73 8.82
C GLN A 550 22.77 -0.69 8.58
N ASP A 551 21.45 -0.84 8.60
CA ASP A 551 20.75 -2.13 8.50
C ASP A 551 20.28 -2.46 7.07
N GLU A 552 20.60 -1.61 6.10
CA GLU A 552 20.18 -1.78 4.71
C GLU A 552 21.23 -2.53 3.87
N ALA A 553 20.76 -3.36 2.94
CA ALA A 553 21.61 -3.95 1.91
C ALA A 553 22.30 -2.87 1.05
N GLY A 554 23.56 -3.12 0.70
CA GLY A 554 24.48 -2.17 0.07
C GLY A 554 24.15 -1.69 -1.34
N PHE A 555 23.25 -2.37 -2.07
CA PHE A 555 22.93 -2.03 -3.46
C PHE A 555 21.43 -2.13 -3.72
N LEU A 556 20.91 -1.18 -4.50
CA LEU A 556 19.58 -1.31 -5.10
C LEU A 556 19.65 -2.28 -6.28
N LEU A 557 18.63 -3.11 -6.44
CA LEU A 557 18.45 -3.93 -7.63
C LEU A 557 17.68 -3.10 -8.65
N GLY A 558 18.33 -2.71 -9.75
CA GLY A 558 17.73 -1.85 -10.80
C GLY A 558 16.43 -2.39 -11.43
N LYS A 559 16.03 -3.64 -11.15
CA LYS A 559 14.76 -4.23 -11.63
C LYS A 559 13.50 -3.65 -10.99
N GLN A 560 13.64 -2.81 -9.96
CA GLN A 560 12.53 -2.21 -9.20
C GLN A 560 12.21 -0.77 -9.60
N ILE A 561 12.88 -0.23 -10.62
CA ILE A 561 12.64 1.13 -11.12
C ILE A 561 11.50 1.10 -12.13
N VAL A 562 10.46 1.91 -11.88
CA VAL A 562 9.28 2.06 -12.75
C VAL A 562 9.21 3.51 -13.23
N GLN A 563 8.79 3.74 -14.47
CA GLN A 563 8.57 5.09 -14.97
C GLN A 563 7.43 5.76 -14.19
N ALA A 564 7.60 7.02 -13.80
CA ALA A 564 6.57 7.76 -13.09
C ALA A 564 5.42 8.15 -14.04
N ASP A 565 4.17 7.99 -13.58
CA ASP A 565 2.98 8.22 -14.41
C ASP A 565 2.82 9.69 -14.84
N GLN A 566 3.07 10.65 -13.94
CA GLN A 566 2.99 12.09 -14.21
C GLN A 566 4.00 12.90 -13.37
N PRO A 567 5.30 12.88 -13.72
CA PRO A 567 6.27 13.73 -13.05
C PRO A 567 5.98 15.20 -13.32
N LEU A 568 6.15 16.05 -12.31
CA LEU A 568 6.12 17.50 -12.47
C LEU A 568 7.40 17.95 -13.21
N LEU A 569 7.24 18.45 -14.43
CA LEU A 569 8.34 18.94 -15.26
C LEU A 569 8.51 20.46 -15.12
N PRO A 570 9.68 21.02 -15.47
CA PRO A 570 9.84 22.47 -15.57
C PRO A 570 8.83 23.09 -16.56
N LEU A 571 8.28 24.26 -16.24
CA LEU A 571 7.20 24.89 -17.01
C LEU A 571 7.48 25.01 -18.52
N ALA A 572 8.73 25.33 -18.89
CA ALA A 572 9.16 25.43 -20.28
C ALA A 572 8.98 24.13 -21.10
N MET A 573 8.91 22.96 -20.44
CA MET A 573 8.62 21.68 -21.10
C MET A 573 7.15 21.59 -21.51
N TYR A 574 6.24 22.02 -20.63
CA TYR A 574 4.80 22.08 -20.90
C TYR A 574 4.46 23.11 -21.97
N GLU A 575 5.11 24.29 -21.94
CA GLU A 575 4.96 25.30 -23.00
C GLU A 575 5.36 24.77 -24.38
N LYS A 576 6.35 23.87 -24.42
CA LYS A 576 6.83 23.25 -25.65
C LYS A 576 5.97 22.08 -26.11
N SER A 577 5.42 21.26 -25.20
CA SER A 577 4.53 20.14 -25.54
C SER A 577 3.09 20.58 -25.81
N GLY A 578 2.67 21.72 -25.26
CA GLY A 578 1.29 22.21 -25.31
C GLY A 578 0.37 21.57 -24.27
N GLU A 579 0.92 20.84 -23.29
CA GLU A 579 0.20 20.20 -22.18
C GLU A 579 0.07 21.18 -21.00
N GLU A 580 -0.93 20.99 -20.14
CA GLU A 580 -1.07 21.75 -18.90
C GLU A 580 -0.27 21.10 -17.76
N ALA A 581 0.44 21.92 -16.97
CA ALA A 581 1.18 21.44 -15.81
C ALA A 581 0.21 20.90 -14.74
N PRO A 582 0.53 19.75 -14.09
CA PRO A 582 -0.28 19.22 -13.01
C PRO A 582 -0.27 20.16 -11.79
N SER A 583 -1.38 20.18 -11.05
CA SER A 583 -1.52 21.02 -9.85
C SER A 583 -0.49 20.63 -8.78
N VAL A 584 0.35 21.61 -8.38
CA VAL A 584 1.35 21.46 -7.31
C VAL A 584 0.68 21.11 -5.98
N GLU A 585 -0.50 21.67 -5.70
CA GLU A 585 -1.25 21.33 -4.49
C GLU A 585 -1.73 19.88 -4.51
N THR A 586 -2.20 19.37 -5.65
CA THR A 586 -2.65 17.98 -5.81
C THR A 586 -1.49 17.00 -5.68
N LEU A 587 -0.34 17.30 -6.30
CA LEU A 587 0.87 16.49 -6.19
C LEU A 587 1.45 16.53 -4.78
N ASN A 588 1.49 17.71 -4.15
CA ASN A 588 1.92 17.82 -2.76
C ASN A 588 0.97 17.09 -1.82
N GLN A 589 -0.35 17.06 -2.06
CA GLN A 589 -1.28 16.24 -1.28
C GLN A 589 -1.04 14.74 -1.48
N TYR A 590 -0.80 14.30 -2.72
CA TYR A 590 -0.45 12.91 -3.03
C TYR A 590 0.83 12.48 -2.33
N TRP A 591 1.90 13.27 -2.46
CA TRP A 591 3.19 12.97 -1.85
C TRP A 591 3.24 13.25 -0.36
N MET A 592 2.42 14.16 0.19
CA MET A 592 2.26 14.35 1.63
C MET A 592 1.58 13.15 2.25
N ASN A 593 0.61 12.56 1.55
CA ASN A 593 0.01 11.30 1.95
C ASN A 593 1.08 10.20 1.91
N TRP A 594 1.88 10.11 0.83
CA TRP A 594 3.02 9.18 0.73
C TRP A 594 4.04 9.36 1.87
N TYR A 595 4.44 10.59 2.18
CA TYR A 595 5.43 10.90 3.22
C TYR A 595 4.89 10.67 4.64
N ALA A 596 3.66 11.11 4.93
CA ALA A 596 3.00 10.85 6.21
C ALA A 596 2.70 9.36 6.44
N THR A 597 2.77 8.54 5.40
CA THR A 597 2.56 7.09 5.44
C THR A 597 3.85 6.29 5.27
N GLY A 598 5.03 6.92 5.29
CA GLY A 598 6.32 6.22 5.24
C GLY A 598 6.68 5.63 3.87
N GLY A 599 6.14 6.20 2.80
CA GLY A 599 6.56 5.93 1.43
C GLY A 599 5.80 4.85 0.67
N ALA A 600 4.57 4.55 1.06
CA ALA A 600 3.80 3.45 0.48
C ALA A 600 2.68 3.94 -0.45
N THR A 601 2.75 3.55 -1.72
CA THR A 601 1.57 3.33 -2.57
C THR A 601 0.73 2.19 -2.00
N SER A 602 0.17 2.33 -0.80
CA SER A 602 -0.72 1.31 -0.20
C SER A 602 -1.50 1.76 1.04
N SER A 603 -1.75 3.05 1.27
CA SER A 603 -2.51 3.45 2.47
C SER A 603 -4.00 3.04 2.45
N ASP A 604 -4.57 2.75 1.27
CA ASP A 604 -5.85 2.03 1.15
C ASP A 604 -5.75 0.56 1.61
N VAL A 605 -4.54 -0.02 1.63
CA VAL A 605 -4.29 -1.42 2.01
C VAL A 605 -3.93 -1.52 3.49
N GLN A 606 -3.22 -0.55 4.07
CA GLN A 606 -2.84 -0.60 5.49
C GLN A 606 -3.99 -0.28 6.45
N GLN A 607 -4.95 0.58 6.09
CA GLN A 607 -6.11 0.83 6.96
C GLN A 607 -7.19 -0.26 6.91
N GLU A 608 -7.18 -1.16 5.91
CA GLU A 608 -8.12 -2.29 5.84
C GLU A 608 -7.57 -3.62 6.36
N SER A 609 -6.25 -3.75 6.61
CA SER A 609 -5.64 -5.10 6.59
C SER A 609 -4.79 -5.49 7.81
N GLY A 610 -4.76 -4.70 8.89
CA GLY A 610 -4.39 -5.21 10.23
C GLY A 610 -2.95 -5.73 10.43
N MET A 611 -1.94 -5.20 9.73
CA MET A 611 -0.53 -5.51 10.02
C MET A 611 0.07 -4.45 10.97
N PRO A 612 0.78 -4.80 12.07
CA PRO A 612 1.43 -3.84 12.95
C PRO A 612 2.62 -3.17 12.25
N GLN A 613 2.91 -1.92 12.66
CA GLN A 613 4.01 -1.12 12.10
C GLN A 613 5.40 -1.68 12.48
N GLU A 614 5.53 -2.30 13.66
CA GLU A 614 6.72 -3.03 14.12
C GLU A 614 6.34 -4.30 14.88
N ASP A 615 7.27 -5.25 15.01
CA ASP A 615 7.12 -6.38 15.93
C ASP A 615 7.18 -5.92 17.39
N GLN A 616 6.18 -6.35 18.17
CA GLN A 616 6.01 -5.94 19.56
C GLN A 616 7.05 -6.62 20.47
N VAL A 617 7.57 -5.83 21.42
CA VAL A 617 8.36 -6.36 22.53
C VAL A 617 7.38 -6.74 23.64
N VAL A 618 7.30 -8.02 23.97
CA VAL A 618 6.52 -8.52 25.10
C VAL A 618 7.46 -8.82 26.26
N GLU A 619 7.13 -8.32 27.46
CA GLU A 619 7.91 -8.62 28.67
C GLU A 619 7.78 -10.10 29.05
N GLY A 620 8.87 -10.74 29.50
CA GLY A 620 8.84 -12.14 29.96
C GLY A 620 8.95 -13.21 28.86
N VAL A 621 9.38 -12.84 27.65
CA VAL A 621 9.64 -13.81 26.57
C VAL A 621 10.96 -14.53 26.82
N HIS A 622 10.89 -15.86 26.93
CA HIS A 622 12.06 -16.72 27.13
C HIS A 622 12.17 -17.75 26.00
N PRO A 623 13.35 -17.94 25.38
CA PRO A 623 13.56 -19.04 24.44
C PRO A 623 13.23 -20.38 25.11
N LEU A 624 12.51 -21.26 24.41
CA LEU A 624 12.17 -22.59 24.92
C LEU A 624 13.42 -23.46 25.19
N ASP A 625 14.53 -23.16 24.50
CA ASP A 625 15.84 -23.77 24.73
C ASP A 625 16.96 -22.72 24.53
N PRO A 626 17.72 -22.36 25.58
CA PRO A 626 18.83 -21.42 25.48
C PRO A 626 20.04 -21.94 24.68
N ASN A 627 20.03 -23.21 24.25
CA ASN A 627 21.02 -23.84 23.37
C ASN A 627 20.44 -24.34 22.04
N ALA A 628 19.19 -24.00 21.69
CA ALA A 628 18.61 -24.42 20.42
C ALA A 628 19.41 -23.84 19.25
N THR A 629 20.04 -24.73 18.50
CA THR A 629 20.47 -24.45 17.13
C THR A 629 19.20 -24.23 16.30
N PRO A 630 19.16 -23.32 15.29
CA PRO A 630 18.00 -23.22 14.40
C PRO A 630 17.58 -24.62 13.94
N ILE A 631 16.29 -24.92 14.07
CA ILE A 631 15.68 -26.19 13.65
C ILE A 631 16.13 -26.48 12.21
N PRO A 632 16.59 -27.71 11.89
CA PRO A 632 17.35 -27.97 10.67
C PRO A 632 16.60 -27.53 9.42
N THR A 633 17.32 -26.87 8.52
CA THR A 633 16.85 -26.53 7.17
C THR A 633 16.36 -27.81 6.50
N LEU A 634 15.07 -27.89 6.19
CA LEU A 634 14.55 -28.93 5.31
C LEU A 634 15.28 -28.78 3.97
N THR A 635 16.18 -29.72 3.70
CA THR A 635 16.98 -29.72 2.47
C THR A 635 16.03 -30.00 1.30
N PRO A 636 16.02 -29.20 0.23
CA PRO A 636 15.28 -29.56 -0.97
C PRO A 636 15.84 -30.89 -1.53
N PRO A 637 15.01 -31.74 -2.15
CA PRO A 637 15.48 -33.01 -2.68
C PRO A 637 16.57 -32.79 -3.76
N PRO A 638 17.54 -33.71 -3.92
CA PRO A 638 18.69 -33.48 -4.77
C PRO A 638 18.30 -33.37 -6.25
N THR A 639 18.75 -32.28 -6.88
CA THR A 639 18.80 -32.10 -8.33
C THR A 639 19.99 -32.88 -8.89
N GLU A 640 19.74 -34.00 -9.59
CA GLU A 640 20.59 -34.63 -10.64
C GLU A 640 19.83 -35.90 -11.11
N ALA A 641 19.65 -36.27 -12.39
CA ALA A 641 20.22 -35.89 -13.69
C ALA A 641 19.35 -36.58 -14.81
N PRO A 642 19.78 -36.69 -16.10
CA PRO A 642 20.10 -35.67 -17.09
C PRO A 642 19.17 -35.72 -18.33
N ALA A 643 19.33 -34.72 -19.19
CA ALA A 643 18.64 -34.51 -20.46
C ALA A 643 18.53 -35.73 -21.41
N THR A 644 17.41 -35.82 -22.14
CA THR A 644 17.35 -36.25 -23.55
C THR A 644 16.04 -35.73 -24.20
N PRO A 645 16.02 -35.52 -25.53
CA PRO A 645 15.43 -34.32 -26.14
C PRO A 645 13.95 -34.44 -26.51
N SER A 646 13.34 -33.27 -26.66
CA SER A 646 12.01 -33.00 -27.21
C SER A 646 11.70 -33.77 -28.50
N PRO A 647 10.41 -34.02 -28.75
CA PRO A 647 9.84 -33.74 -30.06
C PRO A 647 8.70 -32.71 -29.96
N LYS A 648 8.72 -31.76 -30.90
CA LYS A 648 7.70 -30.75 -31.16
C LYS A 648 6.72 -31.30 -32.25
N PRO A 649 5.68 -30.57 -32.67
CA PRO A 649 4.31 -30.51 -32.14
C PRO A 649 3.26 -31.08 -33.12
N SER A 650 2.04 -31.45 -32.66
CA SER A 650 0.78 -31.25 -33.42
C SER A 650 -0.50 -31.79 -32.77
N ALA A 651 -1.57 -31.01 -32.98
CA ALA A 651 -2.99 -31.35 -33.11
C ALA A 651 -3.86 -31.61 -31.86
N THR A 652 -4.72 -30.62 -31.55
CA THR A 652 -6.12 -30.79 -31.10
C THR A 652 -6.91 -31.63 -32.12
N PRO A 653 -7.98 -32.42 -31.78
CA PRO A 653 -9.15 -31.97 -30.99
C PRO A 653 -9.99 -33.03 -30.17
N LYS A 654 -10.62 -32.56 -29.07
CA LYS A 654 -12.02 -32.82 -28.58
C LYS A 654 -12.49 -34.28 -28.20
N PRO A 655 -13.71 -34.48 -27.62
CA PRO A 655 -13.88 -35.00 -26.25
C PRO A 655 -14.69 -36.31 -26.13
N GLY A 656 -14.61 -36.95 -24.95
CA GLY A 656 -15.65 -37.84 -24.43
C GLY A 656 -15.21 -39.27 -24.12
N THR A 657 -15.31 -39.67 -22.85
CA THR A 657 -16.09 -40.82 -22.33
C THR A 657 -15.59 -41.21 -20.94
N THR A 658 -16.53 -41.33 -20.01
CA THR A 658 -16.35 -41.86 -18.65
C THR A 658 -16.03 -43.36 -18.71
N PRO A 659 -15.19 -43.88 -17.79
CA PRO A 659 -15.64 -45.05 -17.06
C PRO A 659 -15.33 -45.03 -15.54
N LYS A 660 -16.34 -45.52 -14.81
CA LYS A 660 -16.46 -45.91 -13.40
C LYS A 660 -15.28 -46.74 -12.84
N PRO A 661 -14.87 -46.54 -11.57
CA PRO A 661 -14.12 -47.56 -10.82
C PRO A 661 -15.04 -48.51 -10.04
N GLY A 662 -14.71 -49.80 -10.11
CA GLY A 662 -15.37 -50.91 -9.43
C GLY A 662 -14.94 -51.11 -7.98
N ALA A 663 -15.69 -51.97 -7.30
CA ALA A 663 -15.62 -52.30 -5.87
C ALA A 663 -14.49 -53.29 -5.52
N THR A 664 -13.98 -53.21 -4.28
CA THR A 664 -13.33 -54.27 -3.48
C THR A 664 -12.88 -53.65 -2.14
N ASP A 665 -12.79 -54.32 -0.99
CA ASP A 665 -13.61 -55.30 -0.28
C ASP A 665 -13.24 -55.10 1.22
N ALA A 666 -14.19 -55.30 2.12
CA ALA A 666 -13.95 -55.30 3.57
C ALA A 666 -13.33 -56.64 4.02
N PRO A 667 -12.71 -56.67 5.21
CA PRO A 667 -13.02 -57.75 6.14
C PRO A 667 -13.29 -57.28 7.57
N GLN A 668 -14.26 -57.96 8.20
CA GLN A 668 -14.68 -57.89 9.59
C GLN A 668 -14.27 -59.23 10.29
N PRO A 669 -14.61 -59.50 11.56
CA PRO A 669 -13.86 -59.25 12.80
C PRO A 669 -13.43 -60.56 13.53
N THR A 670 -12.78 -60.45 14.70
CA THR A 670 -12.72 -61.58 15.67
C THR A 670 -12.81 -61.08 17.11
N GLN A 671 -13.46 -61.91 17.94
CA GLN A 671 -14.08 -61.66 19.23
C GLN A 671 -13.16 -61.77 20.46
N ALA A 672 -13.75 -61.32 21.58
CA ALA A 672 -13.29 -61.29 22.98
C ALA A 672 -13.14 -62.66 23.69
N PRO A 673 -12.63 -62.63 24.91
CA PRO A 673 -13.27 -63.26 26.08
C PRO A 673 -13.45 -62.22 27.21
N GLY A 674 -14.33 -62.33 28.20
CA GLY A 674 -15.06 -63.46 28.77
C GLY A 674 -15.20 -63.17 30.27
N ASP A 675 -16.43 -63.26 30.76
CA ASP A 675 -17.00 -62.72 32.00
C ASP A 675 -16.72 -63.56 33.27
N SER A 676 -16.84 -62.93 34.44
CA SER A 676 -17.21 -63.55 35.75
C SER A 676 -17.27 -62.43 36.80
N GLY A 677 -18.30 -62.21 37.59
CA GLY A 677 -19.54 -62.94 37.82
C GLY A 677 -20.02 -62.61 39.24
N ASP A 678 -21.32 -62.40 39.36
CA ASP A 678 -22.21 -62.91 40.41
C ASP A 678 -22.92 -61.93 41.38
N SER A 679 -24.25 -62.09 41.36
CA SER A 679 -25.31 -61.98 42.39
C SER A 679 -25.25 -60.86 43.46
N GLY A 680 -26.34 -60.19 43.87
CA GLY A 680 -27.77 -60.38 43.64
C GLY A 680 -28.58 -59.78 44.80
N ASP A 681 -29.73 -59.22 44.46
CA ASP A 681 -30.98 -59.12 45.24
C ASP A 681 -31.37 -57.87 46.09
N SER A 682 -32.61 -57.46 45.79
CA SER A 682 -33.71 -56.77 46.48
C SER A 682 -33.55 -55.61 47.50
N GLY A 683 -34.32 -54.53 47.25
CA GLY A 683 -35.37 -54.11 48.19
C GLY A 683 -35.28 -52.75 48.91
N THR A 684 -36.03 -51.77 48.39
CA THR A 684 -36.87 -50.76 49.12
C THR A 684 -36.25 -49.66 50.02
N GLY A 685 -36.61 -48.40 49.74
CA GLY A 685 -36.95 -47.39 50.77
C GLY A 685 -36.03 -46.16 50.95
N GLN A 686 -36.42 -45.01 50.38
CA GLN A 686 -36.04 -43.64 50.82
C GLN A 686 -36.81 -43.26 52.12
N PRO A 687 -36.49 -42.17 52.86
CA PRO A 687 -35.42 -41.17 52.73
C PRO A 687 -34.63 -40.82 54.03
N THR A 688 -33.50 -40.10 53.85
CA THR A 688 -32.76 -39.06 54.64
C THR A 688 -33.23 -38.70 56.08
N PRO A 689 -32.39 -38.15 57.02
CA PRO A 689 -31.12 -37.43 56.80
C PRO A 689 -29.99 -37.55 57.87
N ALA A 690 -28.87 -36.83 57.58
CA ALA A 690 -27.80 -36.32 58.47
C ALA A 690 -26.53 -37.21 58.62
N PRO A 691 -25.41 -36.65 59.13
CA PRO A 691 -24.52 -35.67 58.52
C PRO A 691 -23.04 -36.14 58.47
N GLN A 692 -22.18 -35.36 57.79
CA GLN A 692 -20.77 -35.59 57.41
C GLN A 692 -19.85 -36.23 58.46
N PRO A 693 -18.79 -36.93 58.01
CA PRO A 693 -17.46 -36.34 58.16
C PRO A 693 -16.44 -36.58 57.01
N THR A 694 -15.57 -35.58 56.88
CA THR A 694 -14.17 -35.58 56.38
C THR A 694 -13.89 -35.58 54.87
N GLN A 695 -13.34 -34.45 54.43
CA GLN A 695 -12.86 -34.17 53.08
C GLN A 695 -11.72 -35.08 52.65
N ALA A 696 -11.85 -35.65 51.44
CA ALA A 696 -10.75 -36.18 50.64
C ALA A 696 -9.96 -35.02 49.98
N PRO A 697 -8.67 -35.20 49.64
CA PRO A 697 -7.79 -34.14 49.19
C PRO A 697 -8.34 -33.44 47.93
N GLN A 698 -8.37 -32.11 47.93
CA GLN A 698 -8.68 -31.33 46.74
C GLN A 698 -7.72 -31.68 45.59
N PRO A 699 -8.21 -31.81 44.34
CA PRO A 699 -7.34 -31.85 43.18
C PRO A 699 -6.54 -30.54 43.14
N THR A 700 -5.23 -30.69 43.06
CA THR A 700 -4.25 -29.63 42.86
C THR A 700 -4.72 -28.74 41.71
N ALA A 701 -4.76 -27.43 41.92
CA ALA A 701 -5.14 -26.47 40.87
C ALA A 701 -4.29 -26.69 39.61
N GLU A 702 -4.95 -26.86 38.47
CA GLU A 702 -4.30 -26.94 37.16
C GLU A 702 -3.49 -25.65 36.91
N PRO A 703 -2.31 -25.72 36.27
CA PRO A 703 -1.54 -24.52 35.97
C PRO A 703 -2.33 -23.65 34.98
N SER A 704 -2.85 -22.50 35.44
CA SER A 704 -3.54 -21.57 34.54
C SER A 704 -2.50 -20.82 33.71
N ALA A 705 -2.62 -20.90 32.38
CA ALA A 705 -1.78 -20.21 31.39
C ALA A 705 -2.01 -18.68 31.36
N GLY A 706 -2.48 -18.09 32.46
CA GLY A 706 -2.98 -16.73 32.54
C GLY A 706 -4.39 -16.54 31.98
N THR A 707 -4.90 -15.31 32.09
CA THR A 707 -6.18 -14.88 31.51
C THR A 707 -5.92 -13.90 30.37
N ILE A 708 -6.82 -13.88 29.39
CA ILE A 708 -6.79 -12.97 28.25
C ILE A 708 -8.12 -12.22 28.15
N THR A 709 -8.04 -10.93 27.82
CA THR A 709 -9.26 -10.15 27.53
C THR A 709 -9.76 -10.52 26.15
N VAL A 710 -11.00 -11.01 26.05
CA VAL A 710 -11.66 -11.38 24.79
C VAL A 710 -12.91 -10.55 24.58
N THR A 711 -13.27 -10.30 23.32
CA THR A 711 -14.58 -9.73 22.97
C THR A 711 -15.52 -10.85 22.58
N MET A 712 -16.46 -11.21 23.45
CA MET A 712 -17.47 -12.25 23.15
C MET A 712 -18.84 -11.58 23.05
N ASN A 713 -19.52 -11.74 21.90
CA ASN A 713 -20.80 -11.10 21.62
C ASN A 713 -20.79 -9.55 21.82
N GLY A 714 -19.67 -8.90 21.48
CA GLY A 714 -19.50 -7.45 21.62
C GLY A 714 -19.16 -6.97 23.05
N VAL A 715 -19.02 -7.88 24.01
CA VAL A 715 -18.63 -7.56 25.40
C VAL A 715 -17.20 -8.00 25.65
N ARG A 716 -16.36 -7.09 26.16
CA ARG A 716 -15.02 -7.44 26.66
C ARG A 716 -15.15 -8.16 28.00
N GLN A 717 -14.58 -9.34 28.09
CA GLN A 717 -14.53 -10.13 29.32
C GLN A 717 -13.17 -10.82 29.44
N GLU A 718 -12.75 -11.12 30.66
CA GLU A 718 -11.60 -12.00 30.88
C GLU A 718 -12.00 -13.46 30.66
N MET A 719 -11.15 -14.18 29.95
CA MET A 719 -11.31 -15.61 29.67
C MET A 719 -9.98 -16.30 29.97
N ASP A 720 -10.06 -17.57 30.36
CA ASP A 720 -8.89 -18.43 30.44
C ASP A 720 -8.22 -18.56 29.06
N LEU A 721 -6.89 -18.42 28.99
CA LEU A 721 -6.17 -18.43 27.72
C LEU A 721 -6.32 -19.75 26.97
N VAL A 722 -6.29 -20.88 27.67
CA VAL A 722 -6.46 -22.22 27.06
C VAL A 722 -7.85 -22.30 26.41
N GLU A 723 -8.89 -21.87 27.13
CA GLU A 723 -10.25 -21.88 26.59
C GLU A 723 -10.40 -20.97 25.37
N CYS A 724 -9.82 -19.77 25.42
CA CYS A 724 -9.82 -18.84 24.29
C CYS A 724 -9.18 -19.46 23.04
N LEU A 725 -7.98 -20.01 23.16
CA LEU A 725 -7.25 -20.64 22.05
C LEU A 725 -7.97 -21.89 21.53
N ALA A 726 -8.57 -22.69 22.43
CA ALA A 726 -9.39 -23.84 22.05
C ALA A 726 -10.61 -23.43 21.21
N MET A 727 -11.31 -22.36 21.61
CA MET A 727 -12.44 -21.82 20.87
C MET A 727 -12.02 -21.25 19.51
N ILE A 728 -10.90 -20.54 19.42
CA ILE A 728 -10.36 -20.03 18.15
C ILE A 728 -10.09 -21.21 17.20
N ALA A 729 -9.32 -22.20 17.63
CA ALA A 729 -8.98 -23.36 16.81
C ALA A 729 -10.23 -24.14 16.34
N ARG A 730 -11.23 -24.27 17.21
CA ARG A 730 -12.52 -24.89 16.89
C ARG A 730 -13.31 -24.12 15.82
N ASN A 731 -13.26 -22.79 15.87
CA ASN A 731 -13.96 -21.91 14.94
C ASN A 731 -13.31 -21.91 13.56
N GLU A 732 -11.98 -21.87 13.53
CA GLU A 732 -11.17 -21.80 12.31
C GLU A 732 -11.08 -23.14 11.57
N LEU A 733 -10.73 -24.23 12.27
CA LEU A 733 -10.42 -25.53 11.65
C LEU A 733 -11.56 -26.57 11.75
N GLY A 734 -12.61 -26.28 12.51
CA GLY A 734 -13.70 -27.23 12.74
C GLY A 734 -13.36 -28.29 13.80
N ALA A 735 -14.07 -29.43 13.79
CA ALA A 735 -14.05 -30.43 14.88
C ALA A 735 -13.08 -31.61 14.64
N ASN A 736 -12.64 -31.78 13.39
CA ASN A 736 -12.03 -33.01 12.90
C ASN A 736 -10.63 -32.78 12.31
N ALA A 737 -10.02 -31.62 12.56
CA ALA A 737 -8.66 -31.38 12.10
C ALA A 737 -7.65 -32.22 12.92
N PRO A 738 -6.50 -32.59 12.35
CA PRO A 738 -5.44 -33.24 13.10
C PRO A 738 -4.97 -32.38 14.27
N VAL A 739 -4.57 -33.02 15.38
CA VAL A 739 -4.15 -32.35 16.61
C VAL A 739 -3.01 -31.34 16.38
N GLU A 740 -2.04 -31.69 15.54
CA GLU A 740 -0.90 -30.81 15.23
C GLU A 740 -1.32 -29.56 14.43
N ALA A 741 -2.39 -29.64 13.64
CA ALA A 741 -2.96 -28.46 12.97
C ALA A 741 -3.65 -27.52 13.97
N TYR A 742 -4.35 -28.07 14.97
CA TYR A 742 -4.91 -27.27 16.06
C TYR A 742 -3.83 -26.53 16.83
N LYS A 743 -2.75 -27.23 17.20
CA LYS A 743 -1.61 -26.62 17.90
C LYS A 743 -0.97 -25.49 17.10
N ALA A 744 -0.71 -25.70 15.81
CA ALA A 744 -0.14 -24.66 14.93
C ALA A 744 -1.05 -23.42 14.87
N GLN A 745 -2.36 -23.63 14.70
CA GLN A 745 -3.34 -22.54 14.69
C GLN A 745 -3.40 -21.77 16.02
N MET A 746 -3.30 -22.46 17.16
CA MET A 746 -3.33 -21.82 18.48
C MET A 746 -2.10 -20.95 18.73
N VAL A 747 -0.91 -21.46 18.41
CA VAL A 747 0.35 -20.71 18.57
C VAL A 747 0.38 -19.50 17.63
N ALA A 748 -0.05 -19.65 16.37
CA ALA A 748 -0.16 -18.54 15.44
C ALA A 748 -1.23 -17.52 15.89
N ALA A 749 -2.37 -17.96 16.41
CA ALA A 749 -3.39 -17.06 16.94
C ALA A 749 -2.89 -16.29 18.17
N HIS A 750 -2.23 -16.97 19.12
CA HIS A 750 -1.69 -16.34 20.32
C HIS A 750 -0.65 -15.26 19.97
N SER A 751 0.28 -15.60 19.08
CA SER A 751 1.31 -14.66 18.60
C SER A 751 0.70 -13.46 17.87
N TRP A 752 -0.32 -13.71 17.03
CA TRP A 752 -1.06 -12.65 16.35
C TRP A 752 -1.74 -11.71 17.34
N ILE A 753 -2.45 -12.24 18.34
CA ILE A 753 -3.13 -11.45 19.37
C ILE A 753 -2.14 -10.53 20.11
N LEU A 754 -0.99 -11.07 20.52
CA LEU A 754 0.05 -10.31 21.19
C LEU A 754 0.68 -9.25 20.28
N SER A 755 0.90 -9.56 19.00
CA SER A 755 1.46 -8.61 18.03
C SER A 755 0.54 -7.43 17.72
N GLN A 756 -0.79 -7.60 17.89
CA GLN A 756 -1.81 -6.60 17.57
C GLN A 756 -2.22 -5.72 18.77
N GLY A 757 -1.89 -6.12 20.01
CA GLY A 757 -2.24 -5.36 21.22
C GLY A 757 -3.75 -5.25 21.49
N GLY A 758 -4.56 -6.21 21.04
CA GLY A 758 -6.03 -6.18 21.11
C GLY A 758 -6.69 -7.36 21.82
N ALA A 759 -8.01 -7.28 22.03
CA ALA A 759 -8.82 -8.35 22.59
C ALA A 759 -9.50 -9.17 21.46
N PRO A 760 -9.13 -10.44 21.22
CA PRO A 760 -9.67 -11.23 20.10
C PRO A 760 -11.18 -11.40 20.23
N SER A 761 -11.86 -11.41 19.08
CA SER A 761 -13.29 -11.77 19.03
C SER A 761 -13.44 -13.28 18.90
N VAL A 762 -14.14 -13.90 19.84
CA VAL A 762 -14.32 -15.35 19.88
C VAL A 762 -15.82 -15.69 19.82
N SER A 763 -16.21 -16.60 18.94
CA SER A 763 -17.59 -17.07 18.83
C SER A 763 -17.82 -18.32 19.70
N GLY A 764 -19.01 -18.44 20.31
CA GLY A 764 -19.34 -19.42 21.36
C GLY A 764 -19.49 -20.89 20.93
N ARG A 765 -18.73 -21.39 19.96
CA ARG A 765 -18.73 -22.83 19.64
C ARG A 765 -17.88 -23.57 20.66
N GLU A 766 -18.50 -24.52 21.35
CA GLU A 766 -17.83 -25.33 22.36
C GLU A 766 -16.71 -26.21 21.76
N PRO A 767 -15.46 -26.09 22.25
CA PRO A 767 -14.37 -26.98 21.88
C PRO A 767 -14.51 -28.34 22.61
N ASN A 768 -14.13 -29.42 21.92
CA ASN A 768 -14.07 -30.75 22.52
C ASN A 768 -12.78 -30.92 23.36
N GLU A 769 -12.70 -32.00 24.14
CA GLU A 769 -11.56 -32.21 25.04
C GLU A 769 -10.23 -32.38 24.31
N THR A 770 -10.22 -32.94 23.10
CA THR A 770 -9.02 -33.06 22.28
C THR A 770 -8.44 -31.69 21.93
N ILE A 771 -9.30 -30.73 21.58
CA ILE A 771 -8.89 -29.35 21.28
C ILE A 771 -8.43 -28.65 22.56
N ARG A 772 -9.13 -28.81 23.69
CA ARG A 772 -8.71 -28.24 24.99
C ARG A 772 -7.35 -28.78 25.42
N GLN A 773 -7.12 -30.08 25.26
CA GLN A 773 -5.85 -30.70 25.59
C GLN A 773 -4.71 -30.17 24.71
N ALA A 774 -4.95 -30.02 23.39
CA ALA A 774 -3.99 -29.39 22.49
C ALA A 774 -3.67 -27.96 22.92
N ALA A 775 -4.68 -27.19 23.34
CA ALA A 775 -4.50 -25.82 23.83
C ALA A 775 -3.66 -25.77 25.12
N ARG A 776 -3.88 -26.68 26.09
CA ARG A 776 -3.07 -26.77 27.31
C ARG A 776 -1.58 -27.00 27.01
N GLU A 777 -1.27 -27.75 25.97
CA GLU A 777 0.12 -28.06 25.58
C GLU A 777 0.87 -26.87 24.98
N VAL A 778 0.16 -25.95 24.32
CA VAL A 778 0.79 -24.87 23.53
C VAL A 778 0.39 -23.45 23.94
N ALA A 779 -0.48 -23.28 24.95
CA ALA A 779 -1.02 -21.97 25.32
C ALA A 779 0.07 -20.94 25.65
N ASN A 780 1.18 -21.35 26.28
CA ASN A 780 2.27 -20.43 26.61
C ASN A 780 3.29 -20.25 25.48
N GLN A 781 3.10 -20.89 24.32
CA GLN A 781 4.04 -20.83 23.20
C GLN A 781 3.63 -19.78 22.19
N ILE A 782 4.63 -19.05 21.67
CA ILE A 782 4.48 -18.02 20.66
C ILE A 782 5.58 -18.12 19.61
N VAL A 783 5.34 -17.55 18.44
CA VAL A 783 6.31 -17.37 17.36
C VAL A 783 7.03 -16.03 17.57
N THR A 784 8.35 -16.06 17.50
CA THR A 784 9.20 -14.90 17.68
C THR A 784 10.19 -14.75 16.53
N TYR A 785 10.50 -13.52 16.17
CA TYR A 785 11.54 -13.17 15.21
C TYR A 785 12.45 -12.13 15.85
N ASN A 786 13.77 -12.38 15.86
CA ASN A 786 14.76 -11.54 16.54
C ASN A 786 14.39 -11.20 18.01
N GLY A 787 13.81 -12.17 18.73
CA GLY A 787 13.39 -12.01 20.13
C GLY A 787 12.14 -11.16 20.34
N ARG A 788 11.48 -10.69 19.28
CA ARG A 788 10.19 -9.98 19.34
C ARG A 788 9.06 -10.89 18.88
N VAL A 789 7.83 -10.63 19.32
CA VAL A 789 6.67 -11.43 18.90
C VAL A 789 6.41 -11.20 17.42
N ALA A 790 6.39 -12.27 16.65
CA ALA A 790 6.18 -12.20 15.21
C ALA A 790 4.70 -11.94 14.89
N PHE A 791 4.44 -11.12 13.87
CA PHE A 791 3.11 -10.98 13.30
C PHE A 791 2.76 -12.23 12.48
N THR A 792 1.84 -13.05 12.97
CA THR A 792 1.49 -14.36 12.39
C THR A 792 0.07 -14.40 11.82
N PRO A 793 -0.20 -13.72 10.69
CA PRO A 793 -1.49 -13.79 10.03
C PRO A 793 -1.78 -15.22 9.54
N TYR A 794 -3.05 -15.56 9.43
CA TYR A 794 -3.52 -16.87 8.96
C TYR A 794 -4.78 -16.73 8.11
N PHE A 795 -5.00 -17.68 7.22
CA PHE A 795 -6.10 -17.66 6.24
C PHE A 795 -6.54 -19.07 5.87
N ALA A 796 -7.69 -19.19 5.20
CA ALA A 796 -8.32 -20.49 4.95
C ALA A 796 -7.48 -21.43 4.06
N SER A 797 -7.18 -21.02 2.82
CA SER A 797 -6.41 -21.87 1.90
C SER A 797 -5.60 -21.08 0.88
N ALA A 798 -4.39 -21.53 0.61
CA ALA A 798 -3.48 -21.00 -0.40
C ALA A 798 -3.94 -21.34 -1.81
N ALA A 799 -3.52 -20.53 -2.77
CA ALA A 799 -3.64 -20.84 -4.18
C ALA A 799 -2.59 -21.90 -4.56
N PHE A 800 -1.49 -21.51 -5.21
CA PHE A 800 -0.39 -22.40 -5.57
C PHE A 800 0.82 -22.31 -4.61
N GLY A 801 0.70 -21.46 -3.60
CA GLY A 801 1.67 -21.15 -2.56
C GLY A 801 1.13 -20.00 -1.70
N THR A 802 1.86 -19.60 -0.67
CA THR A 802 1.49 -18.40 0.11
C THR A 802 1.89 -17.12 -0.63
N ASN A 803 1.25 -16.01 -0.27
CA ASN A 803 1.46 -14.67 -0.77
C ASN A 803 2.44 -13.95 0.18
N PRO A 804 3.49 -13.25 -0.29
CA PRO A 804 4.37 -12.51 0.60
C PRO A 804 3.65 -11.29 1.18
N SER A 805 4.11 -10.79 2.33
CA SER A 805 3.45 -9.66 3.01
C SER A 805 3.48 -8.37 2.20
N GLU A 806 4.49 -8.18 1.37
CA GLU A 806 4.62 -7.03 0.47
C GLU A 806 3.51 -6.99 -0.59
N ASP A 807 3.10 -8.15 -1.12
CA ASP A 807 2.03 -8.25 -2.11
C ASP A 807 0.62 -8.06 -1.49
N VAL A 808 0.49 -8.29 -0.18
CA VAL A 808 -0.79 -8.16 0.54
C VAL A 808 -0.95 -6.80 1.22
N TRP A 809 0.12 -6.25 1.78
CA TRP A 809 0.09 -5.07 2.66
C TRP A 809 1.01 -3.93 2.20
N GLY A 810 1.84 -4.14 1.17
CA GLY A 810 2.83 -3.18 0.70
C GLY A 810 4.10 -3.09 1.56
N SER A 811 4.23 -3.92 2.61
CA SER A 811 5.39 -3.93 3.51
C SER A 811 5.95 -5.35 3.68
N SER A 812 7.27 -5.48 3.56
CA SER A 812 7.96 -6.78 3.62
C SER A 812 8.30 -7.17 5.06
N ARG A 813 8.02 -8.43 5.43
CA ARG A 813 8.47 -9.05 6.68
C ARG A 813 9.31 -10.28 6.32
N PRO A 814 10.54 -10.44 6.83
CA PRO A 814 11.44 -11.52 6.40
C PRO A 814 10.89 -12.95 6.58
N TYR A 815 9.97 -13.12 7.53
CA TYR A 815 9.32 -14.39 7.84
C TYR A 815 7.90 -14.52 7.24
N LEU A 816 7.43 -13.54 6.45
CA LEU A 816 6.16 -13.60 5.71
C LEU A 816 6.42 -13.55 4.21
N VAL A 817 7.14 -14.57 3.74
CA VAL A 817 7.49 -14.76 2.32
C VAL A 817 6.59 -15.82 1.68
N ALA A 818 6.64 -15.91 0.35
CA ALA A 818 5.99 -17.00 -0.38
C ALA A 818 6.66 -18.34 -0.05
N VAL A 819 5.87 -19.30 0.39
CA VAL A 819 6.27 -20.70 0.64
C VAL A 819 5.29 -21.66 -0.03
N GLU A 820 5.74 -22.87 -0.34
CA GLU A 820 4.90 -23.89 -0.96
C GLU A 820 3.78 -24.36 -0.02
N SER A 821 2.58 -24.57 -0.56
CA SER A 821 1.44 -25.09 0.22
C SER A 821 0.67 -26.11 -0.64
N PRO A 822 1.26 -27.27 -0.95
CA PRO A 822 0.76 -28.17 -1.98
C PRO A 822 -0.51 -28.93 -1.56
N TYR A 823 -0.79 -29.02 -0.26
CA TYR A 823 -1.93 -29.80 0.25
C TYR A 823 -3.27 -29.07 0.18
N ASP A 824 -3.27 -27.74 0.03
CA ASP A 824 -4.47 -26.91 0.05
C ASP A 824 -5.53 -27.38 -0.95
N GLN A 825 -5.11 -27.68 -2.17
CA GLN A 825 -6.01 -28.16 -3.23
C GLN A 825 -6.72 -29.48 -2.85
N GLN A 826 -6.06 -30.33 -2.07
CA GLN A 826 -6.61 -31.63 -1.68
C GLN A 826 -7.58 -31.51 -0.51
N TYR A 827 -7.31 -30.62 0.45
CA TYR A 827 -8.07 -30.54 1.70
C TYR A 827 -9.14 -29.43 1.70
N ALA A 828 -8.94 -28.34 0.94
CA ALA A 828 -9.86 -27.21 0.93
C ALA A 828 -11.10 -27.48 0.07
N SER A 829 -12.28 -27.33 0.68
CA SER A 829 -13.54 -27.46 -0.05
C SER A 829 -13.81 -26.24 -0.94
N ASN A 830 -13.97 -26.49 -2.24
CA ASN A 830 -14.03 -25.45 -3.29
C ASN A 830 -12.76 -24.60 -3.40
N TRP A 831 -11.58 -25.26 -3.34
CA TRP A 831 -10.30 -24.63 -3.60
C TRP A 831 -10.28 -23.85 -4.94
N GLN A 832 -10.93 -24.39 -5.97
CA GLN A 832 -11.18 -23.69 -7.22
C GLN A 832 -12.67 -23.40 -7.36
N ASN A 833 -13.01 -22.15 -7.66
CA ASN A 833 -14.40 -21.77 -7.92
C ASN A 833 -14.51 -20.68 -8.99
N THR A 834 -15.50 -20.82 -9.86
CA THR A 834 -15.80 -19.82 -10.88
C THR A 834 -17.03 -19.00 -10.50
N ARG A 835 -16.94 -17.69 -10.74
CA ARG A 835 -18.03 -16.71 -10.58
C ARG A 835 -18.20 -15.94 -11.86
N VAL A 836 -19.44 -15.61 -12.18
CA VAL A 836 -19.79 -14.96 -13.44
C VAL A 836 -20.39 -13.61 -13.13
N PHE A 837 -19.90 -12.59 -13.84
CA PHE A 837 -20.32 -11.20 -13.75
C PHE A 837 -20.68 -10.70 -15.14
N THR A 838 -21.73 -9.91 -15.26
CA THR A 838 -22.07 -9.28 -16.55
C THR A 838 -21.12 -8.12 -16.84
N GLU A 839 -21.02 -7.72 -18.11
CA GLU A 839 -20.30 -6.50 -18.49
C GLU A 839 -20.77 -5.28 -17.68
N GLN A 840 -22.09 -5.12 -17.57
CA GLN A 840 -22.68 -4.01 -16.84
C GLN A 840 -22.31 -4.03 -15.35
N GLU A 841 -22.32 -5.21 -14.71
CA GLU A 841 -21.91 -5.33 -13.31
C GLU A 841 -20.46 -4.90 -13.10
N VAL A 842 -19.55 -5.29 -14.00
CA VAL A 842 -18.14 -4.90 -13.92
C VAL A 842 -17.97 -3.40 -14.18
N ALA A 843 -18.61 -2.86 -15.21
CA ALA A 843 -18.52 -1.45 -15.58
C ALA A 843 -19.10 -0.53 -14.49
N ASP A 844 -20.28 -0.87 -13.96
CA ASP A 844 -20.93 -0.09 -12.90
C ASP A 844 -20.05 -0.05 -11.64
N ARG A 845 -19.45 -1.19 -11.26
CA ARG A 845 -18.58 -1.27 -10.09
C ARG A 845 -17.22 -0.59 -10.30
N ALA A 846 -16.64 -0.70 -11.50
CA ALA A 846 -15.42 0.02 -11.84
C ALA A 846 -15.62 1.54 -11.78
N MET A 847 -16.76 2.03 -12.31
CA MET A 847 -17.14 3.43 -12.19
C MET A 847 -17.41 3.83 -10.73
N GLU A 848 -18.25 3.07 -10.02
CA GLU A 848 -18.66 3.38 -8.64
C GLU A 848 -17.47 3.41 -7.67
N LYS A 849 -16.58 2.41 -7.76
CA LYS A 849 -15.52 2.21 -6.77
C LYS A 849 -14.18 2.78 -7.16
N LEU A 850 -13.90 2.92 -8.45
CA LEU A 850 -12.60 3.34 -8.95
C LEU A 850 -12.66 4.60 -9.82
N GLY A 851 -13.86 5.09 -10.17
CA GLY A 851 -14.01 6.23 -11.08
C GLY A 851 -13.60 5.91 -12.51
N VAL A 852 -13.55 4.63 -12.90
CA VAL A 852 -13.10 4.19 -14.22
C VAL A 852 -14.30 3.95 -15.13
N ASP A 853 -14.38 4.72 -16.23
CA ASP A 853 -15.37 4.50 -17.29
C ASP A 853 -14.86 3.49 -18.32
N LEU A 854 -15.29 2.24 -18.18
CA LEU A 854 -14.88 1.16 -19.10
C LEU A 854 -15.46 1.31 -20.50
N TYR A 855 -16.68 1.85 -20.63
CA TYR A 855 -17.29 2.08 -21.94
C TYR A 855 -16.64 3.25 -22.68
N ALA A 856 -16.14 4.26 -21.96
CA ALA A 856 -15.33 5.32 -22.56
C ALA A 856 -13.93 4.83 -22.97
N TYR A 857 -13.41 3.82 -22.26
CA TYR A 857 -12.10 3.23 -22.56
C TYR A 857 -12.13 2.35 -23.82
N SER A 858 -13.06 1.40 -23.93
CA SER A 858 -13.22 0.56 -25.12
C SER A 858 -14.67 0.10 -25.30
N GLU A 859 -15.12 0.07 -26.56
CA GLU A 859 -16.41 -0.51 -26.97
C GLU A 859 -16.41 -2.05 -26.94
N ASP A 860 -15.25 -2.71 -26.90
CA ASP A 860 -15.12 -4.17 -26.72
C ASP A 860 -14.75 -4.50 -25.26
N PRO A 861 -15.66 -5.12 -24.49
CA PRO A 861 -15.39 -5.50 -23.10
C PRO A 861 -14.21 -6.49 -22.93
N ASN A 862 -13.80 -7.22 -23.98
CA ASN A 862 -12.57 -8.01 -23.91
C ASN A 862 -11.34 -7.17 -23.58
N ASP A 863 -11.34 -5.89 -23.98
CA ASP A 863 -10.19 -5.00 -23.79
C ASP A 863 -10.16 -4.35 -22.42
N TRP A 864 -11.26 -4.43 -21.64
CA TRP A 864 -11.37 -3.76 -20.35
C TRP A 864 -10.34 -4.27 -19.35
N PHE A 865 -10.00 -5.56 -19.40
CA PHE A 865 -8.95 -6.16 -18.59
C PHE A 865 -7.70 -6.38 -19.42
N GLY A 866 -6.54 -6.00 -18.89
CA GLY A 866 -5.26 -6.19 -19.56
C GLY A 866 -4.11 -6.31 -18.57
N ASP A 867 -2.92 -6.59 -19.08
CA ASP A 867 -1.66 -6.46 -18.34
C ASP A 867 -1.65 -7.17 -16.98
N ILE A 868 -2.30 -8.34 -16.90
CA ILE A 868 -2.46 -9.10 -15.66
C ILE A 868 -1.11 -9.74 -15.29
N VAL A 869 -0.53 -9.26 -14.20
CA VAL A 869 0.70 -9.77 -13.60
C VAL A 869 0.35 -10.59 -12.36
N LYS A 870 0.95 -11.78 -12.26
CA LYS A 870 0.80 -12.69 -11.13
C LYS A 870 2.15 -12.99 -10.51
N ASN A 871 2.18 -13.16 -9.20
CA ASN A 871 3.35 -13.70 -8.53
C ASN A 871 3.46 -15.23 -8.74
N SER A 872 4.55 -15.83 -8.25
CA SER A 872 4.82 -17.27 -8.39
C SER A 872 3.76 -18.16 -7.73
N SER A 873 2.99 -17.64 -6.77
CA SER A 873 1.93 -18.35 -6.06
C SER A 873 0.54 -18.17 -6.72
N GLY A 874 0.48 -17.40 -7.82
CA GLY A 874 -0.71 -17.20 -8.64
C GLY A 874 -1.64 -16.06 -8.20
N TYR A 875 -1.24 -15.25 -7.23
CA TYR A 875 -1.97 -14.04 -6.83
C TYR A 875 -1.73 -12.93 -7.84
N VAL A 876 -2.78 -12.21 -8.22
CA VAL A 876 -2.70 -11.08 -9.14
C VAL A 876 -2.16 -9.86 -8.38
N THR A 877 -0.92 -9.46 -8.68
CA THR A 877 -0.25 -8.33 -8.03
C THR A 877 -0.59 -7.01 -8.71
N SER A 878 -0.80 -7.05 -10.04
CA SER A 878 -1.23 -5.90 -10.83
C SER A 878 -2.08 -6.34 -12.02
N LEU A 879 -3.05 -5.54 -12.40
CA LEU A 879 -3.79 -5.66 -13.65
C LEU A 879 -4.24 -4.28 -14.13
N ARG A 880 -4.45 -4.14 -15.44
CA ARG A 880 -5.16 -3.00 -16.02
C ARG A 880 -6.67 -3.27 -16.00
N LEU A 881 -7.42 -2.29 -15.53
CA LEU A 881 -8.87 -2.18 -15.68
C LEU A 881 -9.20 -0.83 -16.31
N GLY A 882 -9.50 -0.82 -17.61
CA GLY A 882 -9.69 0.40 -18.39
C GLY A 882 -8.42 1.28 -18.39
N THR A 883 -8.55 2.51 -17.92
CA THR A 883 -7.42 3.45 -17.76
C THR A 883 -6.65 3.29 -16.45
N ALA A 884 -7.13 2.47 -15.51
CA ALA A 884 -6.51 2.31 -14.20
C ALA A 884 -5.65 1.04 -14.14
N THR A 885 -4.52 1.13 -13.44
CA THR A 885 -3.74 -0.02 -12.97
C THR A 885 -4.08 -0.27 -11.51
N ILE A 886 -4.52 -1.48 -11.17
CA ILE A 886 -4.98 -1.85 -9.82
C ILE A 886 -4.41 -3.21 -9.40
N THR A 887 -4.40 -3.49 -8.10
CA THR A 887 -4.03 -4.82 -7.59
C THR A 887 -5.19 -5.81 -7.72
N GLY A 888 -4.88 -7.12 -7.71
CA GLY A 888 -5.90 -8.16 -7.69
C GLY A 888 -6.80 -8.08 -6.44
N GLN A 889 -6.24 -7.68 -5.30
CA GLN A 889 -7.00 -7.44 -4.08
C GLN A 889 -8.00 -6.29 -4.29
N LYS A 890 -7.57 -5.16 -4.88
CA LYS A 890 -8.46 -4.02 -5.14
C LYS A 890 -9.58 -4.41 -6.11
N LEU A 891 -9.29 -5.22 -7.14
CA LEU A 891 -10.34 -5.77 -8.00
C LEU A 891 -11.32 -6.67 -7.22
N GLN A 892 -10.79 -7.57 -6.39
CA GLN A 892 -11.59 -8.47 -5.56
C GLN A 892 -12.55 -7.72 -4.63
N VAL A 893 -12.04 -6.78 -3.82
CA VAL A 893 -12.81 -6.16 -2.73
C VAL A 893 -13.71 -5.02 -3.20
N ASN A 894 -13.35 -4.35 -4.31
CA ASN A 894 -14.11 -3.22 -4.81
C ASN A 894 -15.00 -3.61 -5.99
N VAL A 895 -14.43 -4.23 -7.02
CA VAL A 895 -15.14 -4.44 -8.28
C VAL A 895 -15.97 -5.72 -8.25
N LEU A 896 -15.42 -6.81 -7.72
CA LEU A 896 -16.02 -8.15 -7.78
C LEU A 896 -16.71 -8.59 -6.46
N ALA A 897 -16.77 -7.70 -5.47
CA ALA A 897 -17.48 -7.93 -4.21
C ALA A 897 -18.81 -7.20 -4.13
N GLY A 898 -19.64 -7.60 -3.17
CA GLY A 898 -20.96 -6.99 -2.94
C GLY A 898 -22.06 -7.62 -3.79
N PHE A 899 -21.78 -8.80 -4.37
CA PHE A 899 -22.74 -9.59 -5.12
C PHE A 899 -23.13 -10.82 -4.28
N PRO A 900 -24.31 -10.82 -3.62
CA PRO A 900 -24.69 -11.88 -2.70
C PRO A 900 -24.52 -13.29 -3.30
N GLY A 901 -23.68 -14.11 -2.67
CA GLY A 901 -23.39 -15.48 -3.09
C GLY A 901 -22.42 -15.62 -4.28
N ARG A 902 -21.95 -14.50 -4.85
CA ARG A 902 -21.01 -14.48 -5.99
C ARG A 902 -19.66 -13.83 -5.70
N ASP A 903 -19.41 -13.39 -4.47
CA ASP A 903 -18.09 -12.88 -4.08
C ASP A 903 -16.98 -13.90 -4.38
N ILE A 904 -15.88 -13.40 -4.92
CA ILE A 904 -14.67 -14.20 -5.15
C ILE A 904 -13.83 -14.28 -3.88
N ARG A 905 -13.17 -15.41 -3.68
CA ARG A 905 -12.61 -15.80 -2.38
C ARG A 905 -11.16 -15.38 -2.16
N SER A 906 -10.45 -15.01 -3.21
CA SER A 906 -9.05 -14.59 -3.16
C SER A 906 -8.71 -13.65 -4.30
N ALA A 907 -7.54 -13.02 -4.22
CA ALA A 907 -6.92 -12.25 -5.31
C ALA A 907 -6.14 -13.14 -6.30
N ALA A 908 -6.21 -14.46 -6.17
CA ALA A 908 -5.64 -15.42 -7.11
C ALA A 908 -6.73 -15.90 -8.06
N PHE A 909 -6.83 -15.29 -9.24
CA PHE A 909 -7.89 -15.61 -10.20
C PHE A 909 -7.44 -15.49 -11.66
N ASP A 910 -8.15 -16.19 -12.54
CA ASP A 910 -8.14 -15.99 -13.99
C ASP A 910 -9.43 -15.30 -14.44
N ILE A 911 -9.31 -14.45 -15.46
CA ILE A 911 -10.45 -13.76 -16.07
C ILE A 911 -10.60 -14.29 -17.50
N ALA A 912 -11.82 -14.70 -17.86
CA ALA A 912 -12.19 -15.02 -19.22
C ALA A 912 -13.49 -14.28 -19.58
N TYR A 913 -13.58 -13.78 -20.81
CA TYR A 913 -14.77 -13.13 -21.32
C TYR A 913 -15.38 -13.93 -22.47
N ALA A 914 -16.68 -14.21 -22.38
CA ALA A 914 -17.45 -14.87 -23.42
C ALA A 914 -18.95 -14.59 -23.22
N ASP A 915 -19.69 -14.52 -24.34
CA ASP A 915 -21.17 -14.40 -24.34
C ASP A 915 -21.69 -13.27 -23.43
N GLY A 916 -20.98 -12.14 -23.43
CA GLY A 916 -21.29 -10.93 -22.67
C GLY A 916 -21.10 -11.02 -21.15
N ASN A 917 -20.27 -11.96 -20.70
CA ASN A 917 -19.99 -12.18 -19.29
C ASN A 917 -18.51 -12.41 -19.02
N PHE A 918 -18.05 -11.92 -17.88
CA PHE A 918 -16.75 -12.23 -17.29
C PHE A 918 -16.87 -13.42 -16.36
N SER A 919 -16.18 -14.51 -16.69
CA SER A 919 -15.97 -15.68 -15.83
C SER A 919 -14.66 -15.52 -15.06
N ILE A 920 -14.77 -15.35 -13.75
CA ILE A 920 -13.65 -15.22 -12.82
C ILE A 920 -13.44 -16.55 -12.13
N THR A 921 -12.35 -17.25 -12.44
CA THR A 921 -11.99 -18.52 -11.80
C THR A 921 -10.96 -18.23 -10.72
N CYS A 922 -11.36 -18.25 -9.45
CA CYS A 922 -10.45 -18.02 -8.33
C CYS A 922 -9.96 -19.31 -7.68
N TYR A 923 -8.78 -19.23 -7.06
CA TYR A 923 -8.06 -20.32 -6.41
C TYR A 923 -7.74 -19.94 -4.96
N GLY A 924 -7.92 -20.86 -4.03
CA GLY A 924 -7.74 -20.62 -2.61
C GLY A 924 -8.82 -19.70 -2.00
N TYR A 925 -8.61 -19.32 -0.74
CA TYR A 925 -9.54 -18.49 0.04
C TYR A 925 -8.76 -17.72 1.11
N GLY A 926 -8.81 -16.39 0.99
CA GLY A 926 -8.20 -15.44 1.92
C GLY A 926 -7.09 -14.63 1.25
N HIS A 927 -6.42 -13.80 2.05
CA HIS A 927 -5.34 -12.92 1.59
C HIS A 927 -4.07 -13.66 1.16
N GLY A 928 -3.89 -14.91 1.62
CA GLY A 928 -2.82 -15.79 1.14
C GLY A 928 -1.51 -15.74 1.94
N CYS A 929 -1.36 -14.84 2.90
CA CYS A 929 -0.09 -14.63 3.61
C CYS A 929 -0.05 -15.27 5.01
N GLY A 930 1.09 -15.87 5.37
CA GLY A 930 1.28 -16.55 6.64
C GLY A 930 0.76 -18.00 6.63
N LEU A 931 0.13 -18.42 7.72
CA LEU A 931 -0.31 -19.80 7.91
C LEU A 931 -1.58 -20.12 7.10
N SER A 932 -1.49 -21.08 6.18
CA SER A 932 -2.70 -21.67 5.56
C SER A 932 -3.31 -22.72 6.50
N GLN A 933 -4.60 -22.58 6.81
CA GLN A 933 -5.35 -23.49 7.67
C GLN A 933 -5.52 -24.88 7.05
N TYR A 934 -5.98 -24.96 5.80
CA TYR A 934 -6.09 -26.24 5.09
C TYR A 934 -4.73 -26.82 4.71
N GLY A 935 -3.72 -25.97 4.48
CA GLY A 935 -2.35 -26.40 4.29
C GLY A 935 -1.78 -27.04 5.56
N ALA A 936 -1.95 -26.41 6.73
CA ALA A 936 -1.57 -26.96 8.04
C ALA A 936 -2.28 -28.28 8.34
N TRP A 937 -3.57 -28.40 8.01
CA TRP A 937 -4.29 -29.67 8.06
C TRP A 937 -3.58 -30.73 7.22
N GLY A 938 -3.28 -30.41 5.97
CA GLY A 938 -2.60 -31.31 5.05
C GLY A 938 -1.23 -31.77 5.54
N TYR A 939 -0.39 -30.85 6.01
CA TYR A 939 0.91 -31.19 6.60
C TYR A 939 0.76 -32.09 7.83
N ALA A 940 -0.15 -31.76 8.75
CA ALA A 940 -0.39 -32.56 9.94
C ALA A 940 -0.94 -33.96 9.62
N ALA A 941 -1.83 -34.06 8.62
CA ALA A 941 -2.35 -35.35 8.14
C ALA A 941 -1.25 -36.21 7.48
N ASN A 942 -0.16 -35.57 7.02
CA ASN A 942 1.04 -36.24 6.50
C ASN A 942 2.16 -36.35 7.55
N GLY A 943 1.84 -36.22 8.84
CA GLY A 943 2.73 -36.55 9.95
C GLY A 943 3.67 -35.43 10.42
N TRP A 944 3.46 -34.20 9.95
CA TRP A 944 4.23 -33.05 10.44
C TRP A 944 3.75 -32.61 11.82
N THR A 945 4.69 -32.22 12.66
CA THR A 945 4.41 -31.62 13.97
C THR A 945 4.12 -30.13 13.85
N TYR A 946 3.45 -29.54 14.85
CA TYR A 946 3.03 -28.13 14.80
C TYR A 946 4.20 -27.15 14.65
N ASP A 947 5.35 -27.44 15.27
CA ASP A 947 6.57 -26.63 15.17
C ASP A 947 7.17 -26.68 13.76
N GLN A 948 7.14 -27.84 13.09
CA GLN A 948 7.54 -27.96 11.68
C GLN A 948 6.61 -27.18 10.76
N ILE A 949 5.30 -27.23 11.02
CA ILE A 949 4.29 -26.48 10.26
C ILE A 949 4.53 -24.97 10.42
N LEU A 950 4.73 -24.49 11.64
CA LEU A 950 5.00 -23.07 11.91
C LEU A 950 6.32 -22.60 11.30
N ALA A 951 7.39 -23.40 11.42
CA ALA A 951 8.69 -23.08 10.82
C ALA A 951 8.63 -23.01 9.28
N HIS A 952 7.75 -23.82 8.67
CA HIS A 952 7.50 -23.78 7.23
C HIS A 952 6.77 -22.50 6.79
N TYR A 953 5.68 -22.15 7.47
CA TYR A 953 4.89 -20.95 7.12
C TYR A 953 5.50 -19.63 7.60
N PHE A 954 6.38 -19.67 8.61
CA PHE A 954 7.07 -18.51 9.17
C PHE A 954 8.60 -18.77 9.20
N PRO A 955 9.27 -18.80 8.04
CA PRO A 955 10.69 -19.16 7.96
C PRO A 955 11.57 -18.17 8.73
N GLY A 956 12.61 -18.69 9.40
CA GLY A 956 13.54 -17.89 10.18
C GLY A 956 13.01 -17.44 11.55
N THR A 957 11.81 -17.86 11.94
CA THR A 957 11.27 -17.63 13.29
C THR A 957 11.68 -18.72 14.28
N SER A 958 11.40 -18.48 15.57
CA SER A 958 11.63 -19.44 16.65
C SER A 958 10.44 -19.46 17.60
N LEU A 959 10.20 -20.62 18.22
CA LEU A 959 9.21 -20.76 19.29
C LEU A 959 9.79 -20.30 20.62
N SER A 960 9.05 -19.46 21.33
CA SER A 960 9.39 -18.96 22.65
C SER A 960 8.22 -19.16 23.62
N ALA A 961 8.53 -19.21 24.92
CA ALA A 961 7.52 -19.20 25.97
C ALA A 961 7.24 -17.77 26.45
N VAL A 962 5.98 -17.49 26.76
CA VAL A 962 5.57 -16.31 27.52
C VAL A 962 5.46 -16.72 29.00
N GLY A 963 6.18 -16.01 29.87
CA GLY A 963 6.33 -16.30 31.31
C GLY A 963 5.20 -15.80 32.21
#